data_AF-A0A093Y6L3-F1
#
_entry.id   AF-A0A093Y6L3-F1
#
_cell.length_a   1.000
_cell.length_b   1.000
_cell.length_c   1.000
_cell.angle_alpha   90.00
_cell.angle_beta   90.00
_cell.angle_gamma   90.00
#
_symmetry.space_group_name_H-M   'P 1'
#
loop_
_entity.id
_entity.type
_entity.pdbx_description
1 polymer ?
#
loop_
_entity_poly.entity_id
_entity_poly.type
_entity_poly.pdbx_seq_one_letter_code
_entity_poly.pdbx_strand_id
1 'polypeptide(L)'
;MERDISILIIGSGTWGISTAYHLAKRGYSRITCVDKHSYPSLDSAGYDLNKIIRTEYDEPLYAEMALEAIQAWRDPMWDGIFHETGWLVTTCGGVDATEHLKQSYANLTRNNQTSGIEFVETREDLIRYVPTLKHAKDISSWKGLWNKQAGWAHAHDALKKLADESKKLGVEFVAGAEGTMTGLEVCNGKLKGVRVASGKVHRAAQYILCTGAASPALLPELSGQLWSKCWTLAHIELTEDEMAEYRNMPVVDNHELGFFFEPDPKTRWIKLCNATQGYQWKTAVNANGEKYSVPRYASDHPEDGIPEEARLDMIKFIDAVMPQFSGRELKGARICWCTDTPDQHFLISRHKEYQELLLATGDSGHGFKFLPTIGSYIADALEGKERGLKREWACTERQWTKDKTRPGDVFIMVRGSTMPESLQYGRHVRHSRRGCTLCKERRIRCSEERPACAKCAKDGRTCEYVLRLTWEDESLARGVRHGRAASESKLCNKSSRLEPVKMKQDVPQDYGFYFINMNELDFGTSAIHQPPMSYEIHRKEIAPVVFRSLETYDLDDIDRQLFQHFCVDLTLVDDMSNGYRYIVIPMSMTHGSVMQSILAVSALYLSLRQTSSSIDYYALALRHKQKTLKNLRQEIASLDGTMNDHILISMLMLCLLDITDNCQTSWPTHLSAAAKLFSSQANTYEPSLSSFVSKFFAIDNTIGCSYMLINTISSITDLTSRTRDGPVAEQRLLAIEAELDTLVQLMPLSSAFLSATETIMLLRTSSLIHTATKIYFYTALQSAMPLTPLIEKLVRYQIKIISGLPDLRSAHLWSIFVTALYVEYDEDRIFFLRQFERLEEASAAVGQTATARAVVETVWKRRDLEVSTPTSNGGKGRGSDWERLVKPMSEGISLA
;
A
#
# COMPACT_ATOMS: atom_id res chain seq x y z
N MET A 1 -14.02 -49.40 -1.37
CA MET A 1 -14.59 -48.76 -2.56
C MET A 1 -14.24 -49.62 -3.76
N GLU A 2 -15.21 -49.93 -4.63
CA GLU A 2 -14.97 -50.74 -5.83
C GLU A 2 -14.03 -50.01 -6.80
N ARG A 3 -13.19 -50.74 -7.54
CA ARG A 3 -12.12 -50.18 -8.38
C ARG A 3 -12.56 -49.84 -9.81
N ASP A 4 -13.75 -50.27 -10.18
CA ASP A 4 -14.40 -50.02 -11.47
C ASP A 4 -15.45 -48.90 -11.40
N ILE A 5 -15.54 -48.17 -10.28
CA ILE A 5 -16.40 -46.99 -10.21
C ILE A 5 -15.88 -45.89 -11.15
N SER A 6 -16.80 -45.18 -11.79
CA SER A 6 -16.47 -43.98 -12.56
C SER A 6 -16.14 -42.81 -11.64
N ILE A 7 -14.99 -42.16 -11.85
CA ILE A 7 -14.52 -40.98 -11.13
C ILE A 7 -14.30 -39.84 -12.13
N LEU A 8 -14.91 -38.69 -11.87
CA LEU A 8 -14.68 -37.46 -12.63
C LEU A 8 -13.81 -36.50 -11.82
N ILE A 9 -12.65 -36.13 -12.35
CA ILE A 9 -11.76 -35.12 -11.75
C ILE A 9 -11.94 -33.82 -12.53
N ILE A 10 -12.36 -32.76 -11.85
CA ILE A 10 -12.57 -31.44 -12.44
C ILE A 10 -11.33 -30.59 -12.19
N GLY A 11 -10.62 -30.22 -13.26
CA GLY A 11 -9.33 -29.55 -13.23
C GLY A 11 -8.20 -30.54 -13.51
N SER A 12 -7.41 -30.27 -14.54
CA SER A 12 -6.23 -31.01 -15.00
C SER A 12 -4.94 -30.22 -14.71
N GLY A 13 -4.93 -29.47 -13.61
CA GLY A 13 -3.72 -28.81 -13.09
C GLY A 13 -2.92 -29.74 -12.16
N THR A 14 -2.06 -29.16 -11.33
CA THR A 14 -1.18 -29.85 -10.38
C THR A 14 -1.86 -30.97 -9.60
N TRP A 15 -2.90 -30.66 -8.82
CA TRP A 15 -3.52 -31.64 -7.93
C TRP A 15 -4.44 -32.61 -8.69
N GLY A 16 -5.07 -32.16 -9.76
CA GLY A 16 -5.92 -33.01 -10.60
C GLY A 16 -5.13 -34.12 -11.28
N ILE A 17 -4.02 -33.76 -11.94
CA ILE A 17 -3.12 -34.73 -12.58
C ILE A 17 -2.51 -35.69 -11.55
N SER A 18 -2.04 -35.17 -10.41
CA SER A 18 -1.51 -36.02 -9.33
C SER A 18 -2.56 -37.02 -8.84
N THR A 19 -3.79 -36.55 -8.60
CA THR A 19 -4.89 -37.39 -8.14
C THR A 19 -5.22 -38.49 -9.16
N ALA A 20 -5.28 -38.15 -10.44
CA ALA A 20 -5.53 -39.11 -11.51
C ALA A 20 -4.45 -40.21 -11.55
N TYR A 21 -3.18 -39.82 -11.51
CA TYR A 21 -2.03 -40.75 -11.48
C TYR A 21 -2.14 -41.73 -10.31
N HIS A 22 -2.36 -41.21 -9.10
CA HIS A 22 -2.39 -42.02 -7.88
C HIS A 22 -3.63 -42.93 -7.80
N LEU A 23 -4.79 -42.47 -8.26
CA LEU A 23 -5.98 -43.32 -8.36
C LEU A 23 -5.75 -44.44 -9.39
N ALA A 24 -5.18 -44.13 -10.56
CA ALA A 24 -4.88 -45.13 -11.57
C ALA A 24 -3.88 -46.18 -11.05
N LYS A 25 -2.81 -45.77 -10.35
CA LYS A 25 -1.87 -46.70 -9.69
C LYS A 25 -2.50 -47.56 -8.61
N ARG A 26 -3.59 -47.11 -7.98
CA ARG A 26 -4.39 -47.89 -7.01
C ARG A 26 -5.40 -48.84 -7.67
N GLY A 27 -5.39 -48.92 -9.01
CA GLY A 27 -6.23 -49.83 -9.79
C GLY A 27 -7.60 -49.27 -10.17
N TYR A 28 -7.88 -47.98 -9.93
CA TYR A 28 -9.10 -47.38 -10.45
C TYR A 28 -9.04 -47.29 -11.98
N SER A 29 -10.03 -47.87 -12.66
CA SER A 29 -9.99 -48.09 -14.11
C SER A 29 -10.85 -47.13 -14.94
N ARG A 30 -11.73 -46.35 -14.31
CA ARG A 30 -12.66 -45.43 -14.99
C ARG A 30 -12.50 -44.01 -14.46
N ILE A 31 -11.40 -43.36 -14.85
CA ILE A 31 -11.06 -42.00 -14.43
C ILE A 31 -11.09 -41.08 -15.65
N THR A 32 -11.87 -40.00 -15.54
CA THR A 32 -11.92 -38.95 -16.55
C THR A 32 -11.55 -37.62 -15.89
N CYS A 33 -10.58 -36.91 -16.45
CA CYS A 33 -10.21 -35.54 -16.11
C CYS A 33 -10.85 -34.57 -17.11
N VAL A 34 -11.48 -33.51 -16.61
CA VAL A 34 -12.06 -32.43 -17.42
C VAL A 34 -11.39 -31.10 -17.10
N ASP A 35 -11.02 -30.31 -18.11
CA ASP A 35 -10.44 -28.97 -17.93
C ASP A 35 -10.81 -28.05 -19.10
N LYS A 36 -10.65 -26.74 -18.90
CA LYS A 36 -10.82 -25.75 -19.97
C LYS A 36 -9.76 -25.94 -21.06
N HIS A 37 -8.53 -26.25 -20.67
CA HIS A 37 -7.39 -26.42 -21.58
C HIS A 37 -6.95 -27.87 -21.67
N SER A 38 -6.28 -28.24 -22.75
CA SER A 38 -5.55 -29.51 -22.80
C SER A 38 -4.44 -29.52 -21.75
N TYR A 39 -4.13 -30.70 -21.20
CA TYR A 39 -3.04 -30.79 -20.24
C TYR A 39 -1.67 -30.60 -20.92
N PRO A 40 -0.69 -29.96 -20.26
CA PRO A 40 -0.84 -29.23 -19.00
C PRO A 40 -1.63 -27.93 -19.21
N SER A 41 -2.61 -27.67 -18.33
CA SER A 41 -3.55 -26.55 -18.49
C SER A 41 -2.86 -25.20 -18.36
N LEU A 42 -3.08 -24.29 -19.31
CA LEU A 42 -2.51 -22.93 -19.35
C LEU A 42 -2.87 -22.09 -18.12
N ASP A 43 -4.03 -22.37 -17.50
CA ASP A 43 -4.53 -21.65 -16.32
C ASP A 43 -4.06 -22.27 -15.00
N SER A 44 -3.30 -23.38 -15.05
CA SER A 44 -2.75 -23.98 -13.85
C SER A 44 -1.62 -23.12 -13.29
N ALA A 45 -1.61 -22.92 -11.98
CA ALA A 45 -0.47 -22.31 -11.28
C ALA A 45 0.86 -23.07 -11.50
N GLY A 46 0.79 -24.35 -11.85
CA GLY A 46 1.93 -25.19 -12.20
C GLY A 46 2.36 -25.08 -13.67
N TYR A 47 1.61 -24.37 -14.52
CA TYR A 47 2.05 -24.03 -15.88
C TYR A 47 3.05 -22.88 -15.81
N ASP A 48 4.29 -23.25 -15.51
CA ASP A 48 5.39 -22.36 -15.21
C ASP A 48 6.70 -23.02 -15.66
N LEU A 49 7.77 -22.23 -15.84
CA LEU A 49 9.10 -22.78 -16.13
C LEU A 49 9.59 -23.61 -14.94
N ASN A 50 9.57 -23.02 -13.76
CA ASN A 50 10.16 -23.62 -12.56
C ASN A 50 9.32 -23.32 -11.30
N LYS A 51 9.44 -24.15 -10.26
CA LYS A 51 8.86 -23.91 -8.92
C LYS A 51 9.82 -24.42 -7.85
N ILE A 52 9.81 -23.76 -6.69
CA ILE A 52 10.67 -24.11 -5.54
C ILE A 52 10.20 -25.43 -4.93
N ILE A 53 11.15 -26.35 -4.71
CA ILE A 53 10.97 -27.62 -4.00
C ILE A 53 11.84 -27.55 -2.74
N ARG A 54 11.20 -27.49 -1.57
CA ARG A 54 11.87 -27.25 -0.27
C ARG A 54 11.08 -27.80 0.90
N THR A 55 11.73 -27.97 2.06
CA THR A 55 11.19 -28.71 3.22
C THR A 55 10.76 -27.84 4.40
N GLU A 56 11.15 -26.57 4.42
CA GLU A 56 10.99 -25.64 5.53
C GLU A 56 9.52 -25.20 5.68
N TYR A 57 8.95 -25.46 6.85
CA TYR A 57 7.64 -24.94 7.25
C TYR A 57 7.63 -24.74 8.76
N ASP A 58 7.02 -23.66 9.23
CA ASP A 58 6.75 -23.43 10.66
C ASP A 58 5.56 -24.25 11.18
N GLU A 59 4.70 -24.72 10.27
CA GLU A 59 3.65 -25.72 10.50
C GLU A 59 4.19 -27.16 10.39
N PRO A 60 4.19 -27.96 11.48
CA PRO A 60 4.70 -29.33 11.49
C PRO A 60 4.11 -30.26 10.43
N LEU A 61 2.80 -30.20 10.17
CA LEU A 61 2.15 -31.05 9.17
C LEU A 61 2.80 -30.90 7.79
N TYR A 62 3.06 -29.66 7.38
CA TYR A 62 3.64 -29.39 6.06
C TYR A 62 5.14 -29.68 6.01
N ALA A 63 5.87 -29.54 7.12
CA ALA A 63 7.26 -29.98 7.20
C ALA A 63 7.38 -31.49 6.93
N GLU A 64 6.54 -32.31 7.58
CA GLU A 64 6.49 -33.76 7.36
C GLU A 64 6.13 -34.12 5.91
N MET A 65 5.09 -33.48 5.36
CA MET A 65 4.69 -33.73 3.98
C MET A 65 5.74 -33.30 2.96
N ALA A 66 6.47 -32.22 3.24
CA ALA A 66 7.49 -31.71 2.33
C ALA A 66 8.72 -32.62 2.31
N LEU A 67 9.07 -33.20 3.46
CA LEU A 67 10.06 -34.26 3.56
C LEU A 67 9.66 -35.49 2.75
N GLU A 68 8.38 -35.88 2.77
CA GLU A 68 7.92 -36.96 1.90
C GLU A 68 7.99 -36.57 0.41
N ALA A 69 7.51 -35.38 0.08
CA ALA A 69 7.46 -34.90 -1.30
C ALA A 69 8.86 -34.80 -1.92
N ILE A 70 9.86 -34.30 -1.18
CA ILE A 70 11.21 -34.17 -1.71
C ILE A 70 11.86 -35.53 -1.97
N GLN A 71 11.58 -36.54 -1.16
CA GLN A 71 12.02 -37.91 -1.45
C GLN A 71 11.35 -38.47 -2.71
N ALA A 72 10.06 -38.17 -2.91
CA ALA A 72 9.35 -38.58 -4.12
C ALA A 72 9.85 -37.87 -5.39
N TRP A 73 10.37 -36.64 -5.28
CA TRP A 73 11.02 -35.92 -6.39
C TRP A 73 12.36 -36.53 -6.81
N ARG A 74 13.02 -37.29 -5.92
CA ARG A 74 14.26 -38.02 -6.25
C ARG A 74 14.01 -39.33 -6.99
N ASP A 75 12.75 -39.70 -7.26
CA ASP A 75 12.45 -40.85 -8.12
C ASP A 75 13.00 -40.60 -9.54
N PRO A 76 13.65 -41.59 -10.17
CA PRO A 76 14.22 -41.45 -11.52
C PRO A 76 13.23 -40.99 -12.60
N MET A 77 11.91 -41.12 -12.38
CA MET A 77 10.92 -40.59 -13.31
C MET A 77 10.99 -39.06 -13.49
N TRP A 78 11.65 -38.36 -12.56
CA TRP A 78 11.85 -36.91 -12.56
C TRP A 78 13.26 -36.48 -12.99
N ASP A 79 14.09 -37.40 -13.49
CA ASP A 79 15.42 -37.07 -14.01
C ASP A 79 15.33 -36.00 -15.11
N GLY A 80 16.11 -34.92 -14.95
CA GLY A 80 16.08 -33.76 -15.85
C GLY A 80 14.86 -32.84 -15.67
N ILE A 81 14.00 -33.11 -14.69
CA ILE A 81 12.87 -32.25 -14.29
C ILE A 81 13.10 -31.69 -12.88
N PHE A 82 13.53 -32.49 -11.91
CA PHE A 82 13.90 -32.02 -10.58
C PHE A 82 15.40 -31.72 -10.51
N HIS A 83 15.73 -30.54 -9.98
CA HIS A 83 17.08 -30.02 -9.86
C HIS A 83 17.35 -29.70 -8.38
N GLU A 84 18.10 -30.58 -7.73
CA GLU A 84 18.49 -30.46 -6.31
C GLU A 84 19.71 -29.52 -6.17
N THR A 85 19.54 -28.25 -6.57
CA THR A 85 20.61 -27.23 -6.61
C THR A 85 20.82 -26.52 -5.27
N GLY A 86 19.99 -26.81 -4.29
CA GLY A 86 19.90 -26.10 -3.02
C GLY A 86 18.97 -24.90 -3.07
N TRP A 87 18.64 -24.39 -1.89
CA TRP A 87 17.77 -23.23 -1.70
C TRP A 87 18.34 -22.35 -0.60
N LEU A 88 18.51 -21.07 -0.91
CA LEU A 88 18.88 -20.03 0.03
C LEU A 88 17.65 -19.17 0.28
N VAL A 89 17.05 -19.32 1.46
CA VAL A 89 15.94 -18.47 1.92
C VAL A 89 16.44 -17.45 2.93
N THR A 90 16.06 -16.20 2.73
CA THR A 90 16.56 -15.07 3.50
C THR A 90 15.46 -14.08 3.84
N THR A 91 15.76 -13.23 4.81
CA THR A 91 14.96 -12.07 5.17
C THR A 91 15.88 -10.85 5.21
N CYS A 92 15.33 -9.65 5.14
CA CYS A 92 16.06 -8.40 5.36
C CYS A 92 16.40 -8.13 6.85
N GLY A 93 16.26 -9.14 7.73
CA GLY A 93 16.50 -9.03 9.17
C GLY A 93 15.24 -8.73 10.00
N GLY A 94 14.04 -8.82 9.41
CA GLY A 94 12.78 -8.63 10.11
C GLY A 94 12.56 -9.70 11.21
N VAL A 95 12.07 -9.28 12.38
CA VAL A 95 11.89 -10.16 13.55
C VAL A 95 10.92 -11.31 13.25
N ASP A 96 9.75 -11.01 12.71
CA ASP A 96 8.70 -12.01 12.39
C ASP A 96 9.22 -13.07 11.39
N ALA A 97 9.88 -12.62 10.32
CA ALA A 97 10.38 -13.49 9.26
C ALA A 97 11.56 -14.34 9.74
N THR A 98 12.46 -13.75 10.55
CA THR A 98 13.57 -14.48 11.15
C THR A 98 13.09 -15.54 12.14
N GLU A 99 12.08 -15.24 12.95
CA GLU A 99 11.48 -16.21 13.87
C GLU A 99 10.76 -17.34 13.13
N HIS A 100 10.09 -17.04 12.02
CA HIS A 100 9.51 -18.05 11.14
C HIS A 100 10.57 -19.04 10.60
N LEU A 101 11.74 -18.55 10.17
CA LEU A 101 12.83 -19.41 9.71
C LEU A 101 13.40 -20.27 10.86
N LYS A 102 13.57 -19.70 12.06
CA LYS A 102 14.00 -20.46 13.25
C LYS A 102 13.01 -21.56 13.61
N GLN A 103 11.71 -21.26 13.57
CA GLN A 103 10.67 -22.26 13.85
C GLN A 103 10.65 -23.36 12.77
N SER A 104 10.84 -23.00 11.50
CA SER A 104 10.96 -23.96 10.40
C SER A 104 12.14 -24.91 10.60
N TYR A 105 13.31 -24.37 10.98
CA TYR A 105 14.48 -25.16 11.32
C TYR A 105 14.23 -26.07 12.55
N ALA A 106 13.53 -25.57 13.57
CA ALA A 106 13.18 -26.35 14.75
C ALA A 106 12.28 -27.55 14.41
N ASN A 107 11.31 -27.39 13.50
CA ASN A 107 10.49 -28.51 13.01
C ASN A 107 11.34 -29.57 12.30
N LEU A 108 12.26 -29.16 11.44
CA LEU A 108 13.18 -30.07 10.75
C LEU A 108 14.12 -30.78 11.74
N THR A 109 14.55 -30.09 12.79
CA THR A 109 15.36 -30.65 13.88
C THR A 109 14.61 -31.76 14.60
N ARG A 110 13.33 -31.54 14.94
CA ARG A 110 12.49 -32.56 15.60
C ARG A 110 12.33 -33.84 14.75
N ASN A 111 12.38 -33.69 13.43
CA ASN A 111 12.32 -34.81 12.49
C ASN A 111 13.69 -35.46 12.20
N ASN A 112 14.78 -34.97 12.82
CA ASN A 112 16.17 -35.35 12.52
C ASN A 112 16.55 -35.14 11.03
N GLN A 113 16.03 -34.07 10.41
CA GLN A 113 16.20 -33.77 8.97
C GLN A 113 16.94 -32.44 8.72
N THR A 114 17.84 -32.03 9.61
CA THR A 114 18.66 -30.82 9.44
C THR A 114 20.00 -31.08 8.74
N SER A 115 20.28 -32.31 8.32
CA SER A 115 21.51 -32.62 7.59
C SER A 115 21.57 -31.83 6.28
N GLY A 116 22.62 -31.01 6.11
CA GLY A 116 22.76 -30.11 4.96
C GLY A 116 21.90 -28.85 5.01
N ILE A 117 21.38 -28.48 6.19
CA ILE A 117 20.66 -27.24 6.44
C ILE A 117 21.44 -26.39 7.44
N GLU A 118 21.74 -25.15 7.10
CA GLU A 118 22.59 -24.27 7.90
C GLU A 118 21.99 -22.87 8.01
N PHE A 119 22.17 -22.22 9.16
CA PHE A 119 21.86 -20.80 9.29
C PHE A 119 22.86 -19.97 8.49
N VAL A 120 22.33 -18.93 7.87
CA VAL A 120 23.08 -17.95 7.10
C VAL A 120 22.95 -16.63 7.84
N GLU A 121 24.07 -16.11 8.34
CA GLU A 121 24.07 -14.89 9.14
C GLU A 121 24.92 -13.78 8.55
N THR A 122 25.84 -14.08 7.64
CA THR A 122 26.77 -13.09 7.12
C THR A 122 26.72 -13.01 5.60
N ARG A 123 27.23 -11.91 5.04
CA ARG A 123 27.42 -11.77 3.59
C ARG A 123 28.31 -12.88 3.06
N GLU A 124 29.33 -13.26 3.82
CA GLU A 124 30.28 -14.32 3.48
C GLU A 124 29.59 -15.69 3.39
N ASP A 125 28.62 -15.97 4.28
CA ASP A 125 27.79 -17.18 4.19
C ASP A 125 26.95 -17.20 2.91
N LEU A 126 26.31 -16.07 2.57
CA LEU A 126 25.50 -15.93 1.36
C LEU A 126 26.33 -16.21 0.10
N ILE A 127 27.50 -15.58 -0.01
CA ILE A 127 28.40 -15.73 -1.16
C ILE A 127 29.01 -17.14 -1.22
N ARG A 128 29.29 -17.76 -0.07
CA ARG A 128 29.80 -19.14 -0.01
C ARG A 128 28.82 -20.13 -0.65
N TYR A 129 27.52 -19.99 -0.38
CA TYR A 129 26.49 -20.86 -0.95
C TYR A 129 26.07 -20.45 -2.35
N VAL A 130 26.01 -19.14 -2.62
CA VAL A 130 25.59 -18.59 -3.91
C VAL A 130 26.63 -17.58 -4.40
N PRO A 131 27.70 -18.03 -5.08
CA PRO A 131 28.81 -17.16 -5.51
C PRO A 131 28.39 -16.00 -6.42
N THR A 132 27.29 -16.13 -7.16
CA THR A 132 26.73 -15.07 -8.02
C THR A 132 26.29 -13.84 -7.21
N LEU A 133 26.05 -13.98 -5.90
CA LEU A 133 25.72 -12.87 -4.99
C LEU A 133 26.94 -11.99 -4.62
N LYS A 134 28.15 -12.31 -5.09
CA LYS A 134 29.36 -11.48 -4.86
C LYS A 134 29.13 -10.00 -5.19
N HIS A 135 28.31 -9.72 -6.22
CA HIS A 135 28.00 -8.37 -6.70
C HIS A 135 26.70 -7.78 -6.14
N ALA A 136 25.95 -8.53 -5.33
CA ALA A 136 24.71 -8.05 -4.74
C ALA A 136 24.96 -6.90 -3.76
N LYS A 137 24.09 -5.90 -3.78
CA LYS A 137 24.13 -4.69 -2.94
C LYS A 137 23.28 -4.90 -1.68
N ASP A 138 23.75 -4.36 -0.56
CA ASP A 138 22.97 -4.26 0.69
C ASP A 138 22.44 -5.59 1.28
N ILE A 139 23.05 -6.72 0.93
CA ILE A 139 22.68 -8.05 1.47
C ILE A 139 23.33 -8.37 2.83
N SER A 140 24.11 -7.46 3.42
CA SER A 140 24.85 -7.72 4.66
C SER A 140 23.94 -7.88 5.88
N SER A 141 22.74 -7.33 5.85
CA SER A 141 21.71 -7.51 6.88
C SER A 141 20.94 -8.81 6.73
N TRP A 142 21.09 -9.53 5.62
CA TRP A 142 20.25 -10.68 5.33
C TRP A 142 20.57 -11.84 6.27
N LYS A 143 19.50 -12.46 6.77
CA LYS A 143 19.58 -13.64 7.64
C LYS A 143 18.68 -14.72 7.07
N GLY A 144 19.07 -15.98 7.21
CA GLY A 144 18.15 -17.06 6.88
C GLY A 144 18.73 -18.46 6.94
N LEU A 145 18.32 -19.31 5.99
CA LEU A 145 18.66 -20.72 5.94
C LEU A 145 19.16 -21.10 4.55
N TRP A 146 20.26 -21.84 4.54
CA TRP A 146 20.71 -22.64 3.42
C TRP A 146 20.14 -24.05 3.57
N ASN A 147 19.55 -24.61 2.52
CA ASN A 147 19.18 -26.02 2.46
C ASN A 147 19.72 -26.66 1.18
N LYS A 148 20.72 -27.54 1.33
CA LYS A 148 21.35 -28.27 0.23
C LYS A 148 20.43 -29.28 -0.45
N GLN A 149 19.43 -29.80 0.28
CA GLN A 149 18.52 -30.83 -0.23
C GLN A 149 17.36 -30.26 -1.05
N ALA A 150 17.15 -28.95 -1.00
CA ALA A 150 16.12 -28.24 -1.75
C ALA A 150 16.58 -27.92 -3.17
N GLY A 151 15.73 -27.24 -3.92
CA GLY A 151 16.03 -26.76 -5.26
C GLY A 151 14.77 -26.38 -6.01
N TRP A 152 14.68 -26.78 -7.27
CA TRP A 152 13.53 -26.45 -8.11
C TRP A 152 13.15 -27.60 -9.04
N ALA A 153 11.92 -27.58 -9.54
CA ALA A 153 11.49 -28.51 -10.59
C ALA A 153 10.93 -27.76 -11.79
N HIS A 154 11.20 -28.26 -13.00
CA HIS A 154 10.65 -27.74 -14.23
C HIS A 154 9.14 -28.01 -14.26
N ALA A 155 8.33 -26.99 -13.96
CA ALA A 155 6.96 -27.22 -13.51
C ALA A 155 6.03 -27.70 -14.63
N HIS A 156 6.11 -27.07 -15.80
CA HIS A 156 5.42 -27.53 -17.01
C HIS A 156 5.76 -28.98 -17.37
N ASP A 157 7.05 -29.32 -17.45
CA ASP A 157 7.52 -30.65 -17.84
C ASP A 157 7.10 -31.71 -16.81
N ALA A 158 7.10 -31.37 -15.52
CA ALA A 158 6.59 -32.24 -14.46
C ALA A 158 5.09 -32.54 -14.60
N LEU A 159 4.27 -31.51 -14.84
CA LEU A 159 2.83 -31.68 -15.07
C LEU A 159 2.58 -32.55 -16.29
N LYS A 160 3.26 -32.26 -17.40
CA LYS A 160 3.15 -33.01 -18.64
C LYS A 160 3.54 -34.47 -18.45
N LYS A 161 4.70 -34.72 -17.83
CA LYS A 161 5.21 -36.07 -17.55
C LYS A 161 4.20 -36.88 -16.75
N LEU A 162 3.67 -36.33 -15.65
CA LEU A 162 2.74 -37.05 -14.79
C LEU A 162 1.39 -37.31 -15.48
N ALA A 163 0.91 -36.38 -16.30
CA ALA A 163 -0.31 -36.57 -17.09
C ALA A 163 -0.13 -37.62 -18.19
N ASP A 164 1.01 -37.64 -18.86
CA ASP A 164 1.34 -38.68 -19.85
C ASP A 164 1.45 -40.06 -19.20
N GLU A 165 2.06 -40.18 -18.01
CA GLU A 165 2.06 -41.43 -17.25
C GLU A 165 0.64 -41.84 -16.80
N SER A 166 -0.20 -40.87 -16.39
CA SER A 166 -1.61 -41.13 -16.06
C SER A 166 -2.39 -41.66 -17.26
N LYS A 167 -2.16 -41.10 -18.45
CA LYS A 167 -2.81 -41.54 -19.69
C LYS A 167 -2.39 -42.96 -20.08
N LYS A 168 -1.11 -43.33 -19.89
CA LYS A 168 -0.65 -44.73 -20.08
C LYS A 168 -1.35 -45.71 -19.14
N LEU A 169 -1.75 -45.26 -17.96
CA LEU A 169 -2.53 -46.04 -16.99
C LEU A 169 -4.04 -46.05 -17.28
N GLY A 170 -4.50 -45.43 -18.38
CA GLY A 170 -5.89 -45.45 -18.83
C GLY A 170 -6.74 -44.26 -18.39
N VAL A 171 -6.14 -43.20 -17.84
CA VAL A 171 -6.88 -41.96 -17.52
C VAL A 171 -7.28 -41.23 -18.82
N GLU A 172 -8.54 -40.87 -18.91
CA GLU A 172 -9.07 -40.04 -20.00
C GLU A 172 -8.97 -38.56 -19.67
N PHE A 173 -8.59 -37.73 -20.64
CA PHE A 173 -8.54 -36.27 -20.50
C PHE A 173 -9.43 -35.61 -21.55
N VAL A 174 -10.35 -34.75 -21.12
CA VAL A 174 -11.30 -34.03 -21.96
C VAL A 174 -11.09 -32.53 -21.74
N ALA A 175 -10.90 -31.79 -22.83
CA ALA A 175 -10.58 -30.36 -22.81
C ALA A 175 -11.55 -29.52 -23.65
N GLY A 176 -11.41 -28.20 -23.60
CA GLY A 176 -12.23 -27.27 -24.38
C GLY A 176 -13.67 -27.22 -23.89
N ALA A 177 -14.63 -26.97 -24.78
CA ALA A 177 -16.04 -26.81 -24.38
C ALA A 177 -16.62 -28.03 -23.65
N GLU A 178 -16.17 -29.26 -23.96
CA GLU A 178 -16.58 -30.47 -23.25
C GLU A 178 -15.86 -30.69 -21.91
N GLY A 179 -14.76 -29.97 -21.65
CA GLY A 179 -13.99 -30.05 -20.40
C GLY A 179 -14.21 -28.86 -19.45
N THR A 180 -14.66 -27.71 -19.96
CA THR A 180 -14.90 -26.49 -19.17
C THR A 180 -16.16 -26.64 -18.32
N MET A 181 -16.02 -26.88 -17.02
CA MET A 181 -17.14 -26.87 -16.08
C MET A 181 -17.85 -25.51 -16.05
N THR A 182 -19.19 -25.54 -16.04
CA THR A 182 -20.05 -24.36 -15.86
C THR A 182 -20.98 -24.46 -14.65
N GLY A 183 -21.06 -25.63 -14.00
CA GLY A 183 -21.77 -25.80 -12.74
C GLY A 183 -22.14 -27.24 -12.43
N LEU A 184 -22.81 -27.44 -11.28
CA LEU A 184 -23.28 -28.76 -10.84
C LEU A 184 -24.70 -29.06 -11.35
N GLU A 185 -24.93 -30.30 -11.77
CA GLU A 185 -26.26 -30.84 -12.07
C GLU A 185 -26.82 -31.56 -10.85
N VAL A 186 -27.86 -30.99 -10.24
CA VAL A 186 -28.46 -31.49 -8.99
C VAL A 186 -29.92 -31.87 -9.25
N CYS A 187 -30.31 -33.08 -8.83
CA CYS A 187 -31.70 -33.53 -8.89
C CYS A 187 -32.11 -34.12 -7.54
N ASN A 188 -33.24 -33.66 -6.99
CA ASN A 188 -33.75 -34.07 -5.67
C ASN A 188 -32.69 -33.96 -4.55
N GLY A 189 -31.93 -32.85 -4.55
CA GLY A 189 -30.89 -32.58 -3.56
C GLY A 189 -29.64 -33.48 -3.65
N LYS A 190 -29.50 -34.30 -4.70
CA LYS A 190 -28.32 -35.13 -4.92
C LYS A 190 -27.56 -34.68 -6.17
N LEU A 191 -26.23 -34.68 -6.09
CA LEU A 191 -25.38 -34.43 -7.24
C LEU A 191 -25.55 -35.56 -8.26
N LYS A 192 -25.88 -35.20 -9.50
CA LYS A 192 -26.07 -36.14 -10.61
C LYS A 192 -25.02 -36.00 -11.70
N GLY A 193 -24.31 -34.89 -11.78
CA GLY A 193 -23.31 -34.64 -12.79
C GLY A 193 -22.69 -33.26 -12.74
N VAL A 194 -21.79 -33.00 -13.68
CA VAL A 194 -21.15 -31.70 -13.90
C VAL A 194 -21.55 -31.20 -15.28
N ARG A 195 -22.12 -30.00 -15.35
CA ARG A 195 -22.42 -29.31 -16.61
C ARG A 195 -21.14 -28.69 -17.17
N VAL A 196 -20.97 -28.77 -18.48
CA VAL A 196 -19.84 -28.17 -19.19
C VAL A 196 -20.30 -27.18 -20.26
N ALA A 197 -19.39 -26.36 -20.76
CA ALA A 197 -19.68 -25.27 -21.70
C ALA A 197 -20.30 -25.74 -23.03
N SER A 198 -20.10 -27.01 -23.43
CA SER A 198 -20.78 -27.61 -24.59
C SER A 198 -22.27 -27.91 -24.37
N GLY A 199 -22.77 -27.77 -23.12
CA GLY A 199 -24.12 -28.15 -22.70
C GLY A 199 -24.26 -29.62 -22.29
N LYS A 200 -23.22 -30.44 -22.46
CA LYS A 200 -23.19 -31.83 -21.98
C LYS A 200 -23.18 -31.89 -20.46
N VAL A 201 -23.64 -33.02 -19.91
CA VAL A 201 -23.52 -33.35 -18.48
C VAL A 201 -22.65 -34.59 -18.33
N HIS A 202 -21.47 -34.44 -17.71
CA HIS A 202 -20.63 -35.58 -17.33
C HIS A 202 -21.17 -36.21 -16.05
N ARG A 203 -21.32 -37.53 -16.05
CA ARG A 203 -21.82 -38.30 -14.91
C ARG A 203 -20.77 -39.30 -14.45
N ALA A 204 -20.59 -39.36 -13.14
CA ALA A 204 -19.70 -40.29 -12.46
C ALA A 204 -20.29 -40.70 -11.10
N ALA A 205 -19.70 -41.73 -10.49
CA ALA A 205 -20.09 -42.20 -9.16
C ALA A 205 -19.43 -41.35 -8.06
N GLN A 206 -18.26 -40.78 -8.35
CA GLN A 206 -17.54 -39.85 -7.49
C GLN A 206 -17.00 -38.68 -8.31
N TYR A 207 -16.95 -37.51 -7.70
CA TYR A 207 -16.46 -36.28 -8.30
C TYR A 207 -15.35 -35.70 -7.43
N ILE A 208 -14.28 -35.19 -8.03
CA ILE A 208 -13.18 -34.55 -7.31
C ILE A 208 -12.94 -33.17 -7.91
N LEU A 209 -13.15 -32.11 -7.14
CA LEU A 209 -12.94 -30.73 -7.56
C LEU A 209 -11.49 -30.30 -7.28
N CYS A 210 -10.67 -30.25 -8.33
CA CYS A 210 -9.27 -29.82 -8.35
C CYS A 210 -9.07 -28.55 -9.18
N THR A 211 -9.97 -27.58 -9.06
CA THR A 211 -10.02 -26.39 -9.93
C THR A 211 -9.21 -25.20 -9.43
N GLY A 212 -8.39 -25.38 -8.38
CA GLY A 212 -7.49 -24.36 -7.84
C GLY A 212 -8.19 -23.02 -7.63
N ALA A 213 -7.62 -21.94 -8.19
CA ALA A 213 -8.16 -20.59 -8.05
C ALA A 213 -9.56 -20.39 -8.67
N ALA A 214 -10.02 -21.26 -9.58
CA ALA A 214 -11.36 -21.18 -10.14
C ALA A 214 -12.43 -21.76 -9.19
N SER A 215 -12.06 -22.43 -8.10
CA SER A 215 -13.02 -23.09 -7.19
C SER A 215 -14.12 -22.14 -6.69
N PRO A 216 -13.83 -20.90 -6.22
CA PRO A 216 -14.87 -19.96 -5.79
C PRO A 216 -15.73 -19.42 -6.94
N ALA A 217 -15.19 -19.33 -8.17
CA ALA A 217 -15.95 -18.89 -9.34
C ALA A 217 -16.95 -19.96 -9.80
N LEU A 218 -16.59 -21.24 -9.67
CA LEU A 218 -17.41 -22.38 -10.07
C LEU A 218 -18.42 -22.79 -9.00
N LEU A 219 -18.03 -22.67 -7.71
CA LEU A 219 -18.85 -22.94 -6.53
C LEU A 219 -18.78 -21.72 -5.58
N PRO A 220 -19.62 -20.69 -5.81
CA PRO A 220 -19.61 -19.44 -5.04
C PRO A 220 -19.76 -19.61 -3.52
N GLU A 221 -20.39 -20.68 -3.07
CA GLU A 221 -20.49 -21.05 -1.65
C GLU A 221 -19.13 -21.27 -0.98
N LEU A 222 -18.07 -21.55 -1.75
CA LEU A 222 -16.71 -21.69 -1.24
C LEU A 222 -16.01 -20.35 -1.01
N SER A 223 -16.57 -19.21 -1.47
CA SER A 223 -15.93 -17.89 -1.38
C SER A 223 -15.65 -17.43 0.07
N GLY A 224 -16.36 -18.00 1.05
CA GLY A 224 -16.11 -17.74 2.48
C GLY A 224 -14.92 -18.51 3.07
N GLN A 225 -14.41 -19.53 2.36
CA GLN A 225 -13.28 -20.36 2.77
C GLN A 225 -12.09 -20.28 1.81
N LEU A 226 -12.27 -19.70 0.62
CA LEU A 226 -11.29 -19.68 -0.44
C LEU A 226 -11.17 -18.27 -1.03
N TRP A 227 -9.96 -17.73 -1.03
CA TRP A 227 -9.63 -16.43 -1.58
C TRP A 227 -8.69 -16.59 -2.76
N SER A 228 -9.23 -16.53 -3.96
CA SER A 228 -8.45 -16.54 -5.19
C SER A 228 -7.54 -15.31 -5.22
N LYS A 229 -6.23 -15.54 -5.25
CA LYS A 229 -5.21 -14.49 -5.35
C LYS A 229 -4.28 -14.77 -6.52
N CYS A 230 -3.66 -13.73 -7.07
CA CYS A 230 -2.56 -13.91 -8.02
C CYS A 230 -1.25 -13.28 -7.56
N TRP A 231 -0.18 -13.87 -8.07
CA TRP A 231 1.20 -13.40 -7.95
C TRP A 231 1.75 -13.10 -9.33
N THR A 232 2.81 -12.33 -9.35
CA THR A 232 3.42 -11.75 -10.53
C THR A 232 4.76 -12.43 -10.81
N LEU A 233 4.99 -12.77 -12.08
CA LEU A 233 6.25 -13.29 -12.55
C LEU A 233 6.68 -12.58 -13.84
N ALA A 234 7.98 -12.47 -14.05
CA ALA A 234 8.58 -12.04 -15.30
C ALA A 234 9.92 -12.74 -15.49
N HIS A 235 10.58 -12.47 -16.62
CA HIS A 235 11.84 -13.11 -16.97
C HIS A 235 12.87 -12.10 -17.48
N ILE A 236 14.15 -12.45 -17.32
CA ILE A 236 15.24 -11.82 -18.07
C ILE A 236 15.90 -12.87 -18.94
N GLU A 237 16.28 -12.50 -20.15
CA GLU A 237 16.99 -13.38 -21.07
C GLU A 237 18.51 -13.20 -20.94
N LEU A 238 19.23 -14.32 -20.93
CA LEU A 238 20.68 -14.39 -20.77
C LEU A 238 21.35 -14.78 -22.09
N THR A 239 22.58 -14.30 -22.27
CA THR A 239 23.52 -14.79 -23.29
C THR A 239 24.13 -16.12 -22.87
N GLU A 240 24.74 -16.87 -23.80
CA GLU A 240 25.36 -18.17 -23.49
C GLU A 240 26.48 -18.06 -22.42
N ASP A 241 27.25 -16.97 -22.43
CA ASP A 241 28.31 -16.74 -21.44
C ASP A 241 27.72 -16.48 -20.04
N GLU A 242 26.62 -15.73 -19.97
CA GLU A 242 25.91 -15.47 -18.70
C GLU A 242 25.20 -16.73 -18.19
N MET A 243 24.62 -17.53 -19.09
CA MET A 243 24.05 -18.83 -18.76
C MET A 243 25.07 -19.71 -18.04
N ALA A 244 26.33 -19.71 -18.51
CA ALA A 244 27.40 -20.51 -17.90
C ALA A 244 27.73 -20.08 -16.46
N GLU A 245 27.67 -18.78 -16.14
CA GLU A 245 27.91 -18.27 -14.78
C GLU A 245 26.79 -18.64 -13.81
N TYR A 246 25.54 -18.72 -14.30
CA TYR A 246 24.35 -18.96 -13.46
C TYR A 246 23.90 -20.42 -13.43
N ARG A 247 24.55 -21.32 -14.17
CA ARG A 247 24.16 -22.73 -14.26
C ARG A 247 24.34 -23.47 -12.93
N ASN A 248 23.37 -24.31 -12.58
CA ASN A 248 23.30 -25.09 -11.35
C ASN A 248 23.36 -24.23 -10.07
N MET A 249 23.07 -22.94 -10.16
CA MET A 249 23.02 -22.11 -8.97
C MET A 249 21.82 -22.49 -8.09
N PRO A 250 21.93 -22.31 -6.77
CA PRO A 250 20.79 -22.52 -5.89
C PRO A 250 19.67 -21.51 -6.15
N VAL A 251 18.45 -21.88 -5.78
CA VAL A 251 17.33 -20.93 -5.76
C VAL A 251 17.59 -19.87 -4.68
N VAL A 252 17.46 -18.60 -5.02
CA VAL A 252 17.58 -17.48 -4.06
C VAL A 252 16.21 -16.90 -3.80
N ASP A 253 15.83 -16.88 -2.53
CA ASP A 253 14.53 -16.42 -2.05
C ASP A 253 14.71 -15.44 -0.89
N ASN A 254 14.11 -14.26 -1.02
CA ASN A 254 14.07 -13.24 0.01
C ASN A 254 12.61 -12.85 0.26
N HIS A 255 12.15 -13.04 1.49
CA HIS A 255 10.74 -12.84 1.85
C HIS A 255 10.25 -11.40 1.63
N GLU A 256 11.13 -10.40 1.69
CA GLU A 256 10.78 -8.99 1.52
C GLU A 256 10.97 -8.45 0.10
N LEU A 257 11.80 -9.10 -0.74
CA LEU A 257 12.07 -8.62 -2.09
C LEU A 257 11.51 -9.52 -3.19
N GLY A 258 11.73 -10.84 -3.11
CA GLY A 258 11.39 -11.76 -4.19
C GLY A 258 12.32 -12.96 -4.28
N PHE A 259 12.14 -13.76 -5.34
CA PHE A 259 12.95 -14.94 -5.60
C PHE A 259 13.25 -15.14 -7.09
N PHE A 260 14.34 -15.87 -7.36
CA PHE A 260 14.73 -16.26 -8.71
C PHE A 260 15.43 -17.62 -8.75
N PHE A 261 15.53 -18.16 -9.95
CA PHE A 261 16.09 -19.48 -10.24
C PHE A 261 17.32 -19.34 -11.15
N GLU A 262 18.06 -20.43 -11.30
CA GLU A 262 18.96 -20.56 -12.45
C GLU A 262 18.19 -20.42 -13.78
N PRO A 263 18.87 -20.05 -14.88
CA PRO A 263 18.20 -19.90 -16.15
C PRO A 263 17.76 -21.25 -16.73
N ASP A 264 16.57 -21.27 -17.35
CA ASP A 264 16.11 -22.44 -18.09
C ASP A 264 16.96 -22.66 -19.36
N PRO A 265 17.51 -23.87 -19.60
CA PRO A 265 18.43 -24.12 -20.71
C PRO A 265 17.79 -24.04 -22.10
N LYS A 266 16.45 -24.11 -22.22
CA LYS A 266 15.75 -24.05 -23.52
C LYS A 266 15.42 -22.62 -23.92
N THR A 267 14.93 -21.82 -22.96
CA THR A 267 14.48 -20.43 -23.15
C THR A 267 15.56 -19.41 -22.87
N ARG A 268 16.60 -19.79 -22.10
CA ARG A 268 17.66 -18.92 -21.57
C ARG A 268 17.13 -17.84 -20.63
N TRP A 269 15.99 -18.12 -19.98
CA TRP A 269 15.33 -17.17 -19.10
C TRP A 269 15.60 -17.48 -17.64
N ILE A 270 16.04 -16.48 -16.87
CA ILE A 270 15.87 -16.47 -15.42
C ILE A 270 14.45 -15.98 -15.13
N LYS A 271 13.69 -16.76 -14.37
CA LYS A 271 12.39 -16.34 -13.87
C LYS A 271 12.54 -15.57 -12.55
N LEU A 272 11.80 -14.48 -12.43
CA LEU A 272 11.76 -13.57 -11.30
C LEU A 272 10.33 -13.47 -10.76
N CYS A 273 10.19 -13.43 -9.44
CA CYS A 273 8.94 -13.06 -8.77
C CYS A 273 9.25 -12.02 -7.69
N ASN A 274 8.43 -10.98 -7.56
CA ASN A 274 8.51 -10.04 -6.44
C ASN A 274 7.73 -10.55 -5.22
N ALA A 275 8.16 -10.14 -4.03
CA ALA A 275 7.45 -10.41 -2.79
C ALA A 275 6.18 -9.54 -2.70
N THR A 276 5.03 -10.17 -2.42
CA THR A 276 3.74 -9.49 -2.27
C THR A 276 2.75 -10.36 -1.49
N GLN A 277 1.76 -9.73 -0.85
CA GLN A 277 0.61 -10.40 -0.22
C GLN A 277 -0.35 -11.07 -1.23
N GLY A 278 -0.16 -10.79 -2.52
CA GLY A 278 -0.97 -11.28 -3.63
C GLY A 278 -2.16 -10.36 -3.95
N TYR A 279 -2.54 -10.33 -5.22
CA TYR A 279 -3.60 -9.47 -5.74
C TYR A 279 -4.94 -10.21 -5.81
N GLN A 280 -6.06 -9.50 -5.63
CA GLN A 280 -7.41 -10.04 -5.75
C GLN A 280 -8.22 -9.26 -6.78
N TRP A 281 -9.04 -9.97 -7.56
CA TRP A 281 -9.95 -9.38 -8.56
C TRP A 281 -11.40 -9.55 -8.10
N LYS A 282 -11.82 -8.71 -7.14
CA LYS A 282 -13.11 -8.83 -6.44
C LYS A 282 -14.30 -8.30 -7.25
N THR A 283 -14.66 -9.01 -8.32
CA THR A 283 -15.76 -8.62 -9.22
C THR A 283 -17.05 -9.43 -9.03
N ALA A 284 -16.95 -10.65 -8.49
CA ALA A 284 -18.12 -11.51 -8.25
C ALA A 284 -18.78 -11.21 -6.90
N VAL A 285 -20.07 -11.54 -6.77
CA VAL A 285 -20.87 -11.33 -5.56
C VAL A 285 -21.49 -12.65 -5.13
N ASN A 286 -21.31 -13.06 -3.87
CA ASN A 286 -21.86 -14.33 -3.37
C ASN A 286 -23.34 -14.19 -2.97
N ALA A 287 -23.98 -15.29 -2.56
CA ALA A 287 -25.38 -15.29 -2.10
C ALA A 287 -25.60 -14.35 -0.89
N ASN A 288 -24.53 -14.12 -0.12
CA ASN A 288 -24.49 -13.17 0.97
C ASN A 288 -24.06 -11.77 0.50
N GLY A 289 -24.22 -11.38 -0.77
CA GLY A 289 -24.00 -9.99 -1.21
C GLY A 289 -22.56 -9.47 -1.05
N GLU A 290 -21.60 -10.33 -0.72
CA GLU A 290 -20.20 -9.97 -0.51
C GLU A 290 -19.43 -10.09 -1.80
N LYS A 291 -18.57 -9.10 -2.07
CA LYS A 291 -17.64 -9.18 -3.20
C LYS A 291 -16.52 -10.18 -2.88
N TYR A 292 -16.28 -11.11 -3.79
CA TYR A 292 -15.18 -12.06 -3.71
C TYR A 292 -14.37 -12.11 -5.00
N SER A 293 -13.13 -12.59 -4.86
CA SER A 293 -12.15 -12.63 -5.95
C SER A 293 -12.43 -13.78 -6.90
N VAL A 294 -12.39 -13.51 -8.21
CA VAL A 294 -12.43 -14.54 -9.25
C VAL A 294 -11.23 -14.36 -10.18
N PRO A 295 -10.61 -15.46 -10.67
CA PRO A 295 -9.43 -15.34 -11.51
C PRO A 295 -9.68 -14.58 -12.81
N ARG A 296 -8.73 -13.70 -13.15
CA ARG A 296 -8.58 -13.09 -14.47
C ARG A 296 -7.34 -13.69 -15.11
N TYR A 297 -7.50 -14.77 -15.87
CA TYR A 297 -6.38 -15.56 -16.33
C TYR A 297 -5.62 -14.90 -17.49
N ALA A 298 -4.29 -15.01 -17.47
CA ALA A 298 -3.45 -14.54 -18.57
C ALA A 298 -3.66 -15.30 -19.89
N SER A 299 -4.24 -16.50 -19.86
CA SER A 299 -4.61 -17.22 -21.11
C SER A 299 -5.79 -16.56 -21.83
N ASP A 300 -6.67 -15.89 -21.09
CA ASP A 300 -7.82 -15.15 -21.64
C ASP A 300 -7.48 -13.68 -21.91
N HIS A 301 -6.53 -13.13 -21.14
CA HIS A 301 -6.11 -11.73 -21.17
C HIS A 301 -4.57 -11.59 -21.25
N PRO A 302 -3.93 -12.07 -22.32
CA PRO A 302 -2.48 -12.02 -22.46
C PRO A 302 -1.91 -10.59 -22.51
N GLU A 303 -2.75 -9.61 -22.85
CA GLU A 303 -2.40 -8.18 -22.91
C GLU A 303 -2.23 -7.52 -21.53
N ASP A 304 -2.76 -8.11 -20.46
CA ASP A 304 -2.78 -7.50 -19.13
C ASP A 304 -1.38 -7.35 -18.50
N GLY A 305 -0.45 -8.26 -18.83
CA GLY A 305 0.89 -8.29 -18.23
C GLY A 305 0.88 -8.43 -16.70
N ILE A 306 1.58 -7.51 -16.02
CA ILE A 306 1.63 -7.40 -14.56
C ILE A 306 1.38 -5.94 -14.13
N PRO A 307 0.88 -5.69 -12.90
CA PRO A 307 0.78 -4.35 -12.35
C PRO A 307 2.13 -3.61 -12.33
N GLU A 308 2.09 -2.30 -12.53
CA GLU A 308 3.29 -1.46 -12.64
C GLU A 308 4.12 -1.48 -11.34
N GLU A 309 3.47 -1.51 -10.18
CA GLU A 309 4.16 -1.63 -8.89
C GLU A 309 4.93 -2.94 -8.76
N ALA A 310 4.39 -4.05 -9.29
CA ALA A 310 5.09 -5.34 -9.29
C ALA A 310 6.30 -5.32 -10.23
N ARG A 311 6.17 -4.64 -11.38
CA ARG A 311 7.27 -4.41 -12.31
C ARG A 311 8.40 -3.62 -11.65
N LEU A 312 8.05 -2.54 -10.93
CA LEU A 312 9.02 -1.72 -10.19
C LEU A 312 9.70 -2.50 -9.05
N ASP A 313 8.96 -3.35 -8.34
CA ASP A 313 9.53 -4.19 -7.28
C ASP A 313 10.48 -5.26 -7.83
N MET A 314 10.18 -5.84 -9.00
CA MET A 314 11.12 -6.74 -9.69
C MET A 314 12.39 -6.00 -10.13
N ILE A 315 12.28 -4.75 -10.59
CA ILE A 315 13.45 -3.92 -10.92
C ILE A 315 14.31 -3.68 -9.69
N LYS A 316 13.71 -3.29 -8.56
CA LYS A 316 14.44 -3.13 -7.29
C LYS A 316 15.14 -4.42 -6.88
N PHE A 317 14.48 -5.57 -7.04
CA PHE A 317 15.06 -6.86 -6.73
C PHE A 317 16.25 -7.20 -7.63
N ILE A 318 16.15 -6.94 -8.94
CA ILE A 318 17.28 -7.07 -9.88
C ILE A 318 18.42 -6.14 -9.47
N ASP A 319 18.14 -4.86 -9.22
CA ASP A 319 19.15 -3.85 -8.89
C ASP A 319 19.91 -4.17 -7.59
N ALA A 320 19.23 -4.83 -6.65
CA ALA A 320 19.82 -5.29 -5.40
C ALA A 320 20.65 -6.57 -5.60
N VAL A 321 20.10 -7.59 -6.27
CA VAL A 321 20.64 -8.96 -6.21
C VAL A 321 21.44 -9.35 -7.44
N MET A 322 21.11 -8.78 -8.59
CA MET A 322 21.78 -9.01 -9.88
C MET A 322 21.99 -7.69 -10.64
N PRO A 323 22.73 -6.71 -10.07
CA PRO A 323 22.87 -5.36 -10.64
C PRO A 323 23.49 -5.32 -12.04
N GLN A 324 24.20 -6.37 -12.47
CA GLN A 324 24.67 -6.51 -13.86
C GLN A 324 23.54 -6.65 -14.89
N PHE A 325 22.32 -6.99 -14.42
CA PHE A 325 21.12 -7.10 -15.24
C PHE A 325 20.17 -5.91 -15.06
N SER A 326 20.57 -4.88 -14.29
CA SER A 326 19.83 -3.63 -14.14
C SER A 326 19.50 -3.02 -15.50
N GLY A 327 18.25 -2.61 -15.69
CA GLY A 327 17.76 -2.01 -16.93
C GLY A 327 17.44 -2.99 -18.06
N ARG A 328 17.59 -4.31 -17.88
CA ARG A 328 17.14 -5.30 -18.86
C ARG A 328 15.63 -5.32 -18.99
N GLU A 329 15.17 -5.64 -20.20
CA GLU A 329 13.75 -5.85 -20.50
C GLU A 329 13.20 -7.06 -19.72
N LEU A 330 12.06 -6.87 -19.07
CA LEU A 330 11.29 -7.94 -18.44
C LEU A 330 10.41 -8.64 -19.48
N LYS A 331 10.70 -9.89 -19.79
CA LYS A 331 10.00 -10.70 -20.79
C LYS A 331 8.93 -11.60 -20.18
N GLY A 332 7.88 -11.86 -20.96
CA GLY A 332 6.83 -12.82 -20.61
C GLY A 332 6.17 -12.52 -19.25
N ALA A 333 6.09 -11.25 -18.87
CA ALA A 333 5.52 -10.83 -17.60
C ALA A 333 4.03 -11.16 -17.56
N ARG A 334 3.59 -11.88 -16.52
CA ARG A 334 2.19 -12.29 -16.35
C ARG A 334 1.86 -12.60 -14.90
N ILE A 335 0.57 -12.67 -14.62
CA ILE A 335 0.04 -13.13 -13.34
C ILE A 335 -0.19 -14.66 -13.31
N CYS A 336 -0.11 -15.24 -12.12
CA CYS A 336 -0.32 -16.65 -11.80
C CYS A 336 -1.29 -16.77 -10.62
N TRP A 337 -2.37 -17.53 -10.76
CA TRP A 337 -3.46 -17.60 -9.78
C TRP A 337 -3.38 -18.85 -8.88
N CYS A 338 -3.56 -18.64 -7.58
CA CYS A 338 -3.77 -19.69 -6.58
C CYS A 338 -5.01 -19.35 -5.74
N THR A 339 -5.39 -20.21 -4.79
CA THR A 339 -6.41 -19.84 -3.80
C THR A 339 -5.94 -20.13 -2.38
N ASP A 340 -5.97 -19.09 -1.55
CA ASP A 340 -5.68 -19.17 -0.13
C ASP A 340 -6.91 -19.66 0.63
N THR A 341 -6.70 -20.45 1.67
CA THR A 341 -7.63 -20.57 2.79
C THR A 341 -7.24 -19.55 3.88
N PRO A 342 -8.15 -19.20 4.82
CA PRO A 342 -7.84 -18.23 5.86
C PRO A 342 -6.62 -18.59 6.71
N ASP A 343 -6.39 -19.88 6.94
CA ASP A 343 -5.30 -20.41 7.76
C ASP A 343 -4.14 -20.99 6.92
N GLN A 344 -4.19 -20.82 5.60
CA GLN A 344 -3.22 -21.33 4.62
C GLN A 344 -3.07 -22.86 4.59
N HIS A 345 -3.96 -23.60 5.27
CA HIS A 345 -4.03 -25.04 5.13
C HIS A 345 -4.77 -25.45 3.85
N PHE A 346 -4.45 -26.61 3.30
CA PHE A 346 -5.19 -27.16 2.16
C PHE A 346 -6.69 -27.37 2.49
N LEU A 347 -7.52 -27.47 1.45
CA LEU A 347 -8.92 -27.87 1.56
C LEU A 347 -9.10 -29.21 0.83
N ILE A 348 -9.01 -30.30 1.60
CA ILE A 348 -9.21 -31.67 1.13
C ILE A 348 -10.30 -32.31 1.99
N SER A 349 -11.54 -32.25 1.52
CA SER A 349 -12.70 -32.67 2.31
C SER A 349 -13.93 -32.91 1.44
N ARG A 350 -14.84 -33.79 1.91
CA ARG A 350 -16.14 -34.00 1.26
C ARG A 350 -16.95 -32.69 1.28
N HIS A 351 -17.67 -32.40 0.20
CA HIS A 351 -18.58 -31.26 0.17
C HIS A 351 -19.69 -31.44 1.21
N LYS A 352 -20.07 -30.35 1.89
CA LYS A 352 -21.04 -30.41 3.01
C LYS A 352 -22.38 -31.00 2.57
N GLU A 353 -22.86 -30.60 1.40
CA GLU A 353 -24.17 -31.00 0.86
C GLU A 353 -24.11 -32.21 -0.06
N TYR A 354 -22.96 -32.42 -0.73
CA TYR A 354 -22.82 -33.41 -1.81
C TYR A 354 -21.71 -34.39 -1.43
N GLN A 355 -22.05 -35.46 -0.73
CA GLN A 355 -21.06 -36.40 -0.22
C GLN A 355 -20.29 -37.13 -1.33
N GLU A 356 -20.83 -37.20 -2.54
CA GLU A 356 -20.16 -37.73 -3.73
C GLU A 356 -19.08 -36.80 -4.29
N LEU A 357 -19.05 -35.52 -3.87
CA LEU A 357 -18.07 -34.52 -4.30
C LEU A 357 -16.98 -34.36 -3.23
N LEU A 358 -15.75 -34.69 -3.60
CA LEU A 358 -14.54 -34.41 -2.83
C LEU A 358 -13.95 -33.08 -3.31
N LEU A 359 -13.75 -32.13 -2.39
CA LEU A 359 -13.00 -30.91 -2.65
C LEU A 359 -11.51 -31.21 -2.47
N ALA A 360 -10.67 -30.76 -3.39
CA ALA A 360 -9.22 -30.82 -3.29
C ALA A 360 -8.63 -29.54 -3.92
N THR A 361 -8.65 -28.46 -3.14
CA THR A 361 -8.24 -27.10 -3.53
C THR A 361 -7.63 -26.36 -2.32
N GLY A 362 -7.53 -25.03 -2.34
CA GLY A 362 -6.97 -24.29 -1.21
C GLY A 362 -5.45 -24.44 -1.11
N ASP A 363 -4.77 -24.52 -2.26
CA ASP A 363 -3.33 -24.77 -2.36
C ASP A 363 -2.47 -23.69 -1.67
N SER A 364 -3.08 -22.54 -1.37
CA SER A 364 -2.54 -21.44 -0.57
C SER A 364 -1.17 -20.94 -1.04
N GLY A 365 -0.90 -21.03 -2.34
CA GLY A 365 0.34 -20.55 -2.94
C GLY A 365 1.55 -21.46 -2.71
N HIS A 366 1.39 -22.63 -2.08
CA HIS A 366 2.52 -23.50 -1.74
C HIS A 366 2.37 -24.96 -2.19
N GLY A 367 1.28 -25.28 -2.91
CA GLY A 367 0.87 -26.64 -3.26
C GLY A 367 1.65 -27.37 -4.38
N PHE A 368 2.43 -26.68 -5.22
CA PHE A 368 3.10 -27.33 -6.37
C PHE A 368 4.12 -28.39 -5.96
N LYS A 369 4.91 -28.12 -4.92
CA LYS A 369 5.98 -29.03 -4.47
C LYS A 369 5.48 -30.41 -4.06
N PHE A 370 4.18 -30.54 -3.77
CA PHE A 370 3.54 -31.81 -3.44
C PHE A 370 3.02 -32.56 -4.68
N LEU A 371 3.27 -32.10 -5.91
CA LEU A 371 2.81 -32.77 -7.14
C LEU A 371 3.05 -34.29 -7.14
N PRO A 372 4.20 -34.84 -6.70
CA PRO A 372 4.41 -36.29 -6.69
C PRO A 372 3.59 -37.04 -5.64
N THR A 373 3.13 -36.39 -4.56
CA THR A 373 2.56 -37.07 -3.37
C THR A 373 1.11 -36.67 -3.08
N ILE A 374 0.67 -35.47 -3.43
CA ILE A 374 -0.64 -34.91 -3.03
C ILE A 374 -1.82 -35.73 -3.54
N GLY A 375 -1.72 -36.30 -4.74
CA GLY A 375 -2.74 -37.18 -5.29
C GLY A 375 -2.93 -38.45 -4.46
N SER A 376 -1.89 -38.93 -3.76
CA SER A 376 -2.02 -40.06 -2.85
C SER A 376 -2.83 -39.70 -1.59
N TYR A 377 -2.66 -38.48 -1.07
CA TYR A 377 -3.47 -37.96 0.04
C TYR A 377 -4.92 -37.74 -0.37
N ILE A 378 -5.16 -37.20 -1.57
CA ILE A 378 -6.51 -37.00 -2.11
C ILE A 378 -7.20 -38.36 -2.36
N ALA A 379 -6.47 -39.35 -2.88
CA ALA A 379 -6.97 -40.70 -3.01
C ALA A 379 -7.27 -41.37 -1.65
N ASP A 380 -6.44 -41.13 -0.63
CA ASP A 380 -6.74 -41.57 0.74
C ASP A 380 -8.01 -40.91 1.29
N ALA A 381 -8.21 -39.61 1.03
CA ALA A 381 -9.43 -38.90 1.42
C ALA A 381 -10.68 -39.46 0.73
N LEU A 382 -10.58 -39.77 -0.57
CA LEU A 382 -11.65 -40.42 -1.33
C LEU A 382 -12.02 -41.78 -0.73
N GLU A 383 -11.00 -42.56 -0.35
CA GLU A 383 -11.15 -43.90 0.24
C GLU A 383 -11.54 -43.88 1.73
N GLY A 384 -11.58 -42.71 2.38
CA GLY A 384 -11.92 -42.57 3.79
C GLY A 384 -10.79 -42.98 4.74
N LYS A 385 -9.54 -42.93 4.30
CA LYS A 385 -8.36 -43.26 5.10
C LYS A 385 -7.86 -42.06 5.88
N GLU A 386 -7.43 -42.30 7.12
CA GLU A 386 -6.99 -41.28 8.07
C GLU A 386 -5.93 -40.31 7.49
N ARG A 387 -4.97 -40.83 6.73
CA ARG A 387 -3.90 -40.02 6.11
C ARG A 387 -4.43 -38.88 5.25
N GLY A 388 -5.53 -39.09 4.53
CA GLY A 388 -6.18 -38.08 3.69
C GLY A 388 -7.24 -37.24 4.42
N LEU A 389 -7.60 -37.58 5.65
CA LEU A 389 -8.64 -36.91 6.45
C LEU A 389 -8.03 -36.07 7.57
N LYS A 390 -7.01 -35.28 7.23
CA LYS A 390 -6.36 -34.35 8.17
C LYS A 390 -7.37 -33.32 8.69
N ARG A 391 -7.32 -33.04 9.99
CA ARG A 391 -8.25 -32.10 10.64
C ARG A 391 -8.10 -30.69 10.08
N GLU A 392 -6.87 -30.31 9.78
CA GLU A 392 -6.43 -29.05 9.18
C GLU A 392 -7.04 -28.84 7.79
N TRP A 393 -7.44 -29.92 7.10
CA TRP A 393 -7.96 -29.86 5.73
C TRP A 393 -9.48 -29.84 5.63
N ALA A 394 -10.17 -29.94 6.77
CA ALA A 394 -11.63 -29.99 6.80
C ALA A 394 -12.27 -28.72 6.24
N CYS A 395 -13.44 -28.88 5.62
CA CYS A 395 -14.29 -27.80 5.14
C CYS A 395 -15.12 -27.22 6.30
N THR A 396 -14.46 -26.52 7.24
CA THR A 396 -15.07 -25.93 8.44
C THR A 396 -14.89 -24.41 8.46
N GLU A 397 -15.54 -23.71 9.39
CA GLU A 397 -15.17 -22.32 9.65
C GLU A 397 -13.71 -22.27 10.11
N ARG A 398 -12.89 -21.52 9.38
CA ARG A 398 -11.46 -21.33 9.67
C ARG A 398 -11.23 -19.93 10.18
N GLN A 399 -10.31 -19.81 11.14
CA GLN A 399 -9.83 -18.51 11.58
C GLN A 399 -8.69 -18.09 10.68
N TRP A 400 -8.63 -16.82 10.36
CA TRP A 400 -7.52 -16.32 9.59
C TRP A 400 -6.23 -16.30 10.41
N THR A 401 -5.12 -16.63 9.75
CA THR A 401 -3.77 -16.50 10.29
C THR A 401 -2.93 -15.67 9.34
N LYS A 402 -2.08 -14.80 9.91
CA LYS A 402 -1.12 -14.00 9.17
C LYS A 402 -0.05 -14.90 8.56
N ASP A 403 0.21 -14.77 7.26
CA ASP A 403 1.40 -15.32 6.63
C ASP A 403 2.61 -14.46 7.01
N LYS A 404 3.56 -15.03 7.78
CA LYS A 404 4.77 -14.33 8.20
C LYS A 404 5.81 -14.22 7.08
N THR A 405 5.64 -14.97 5.99
CA THR A 405 6.52 -14.95 4.82
C THR A 405 6.10 -13.93 3.77
N ARG A 406 4.91 -13.33 3.91
CA ARG A 406 4.37 -12.34 2.97
C ARG A 406 4.37 -10.93 3.58
N PRO A 407 5.12 -9.98 3.01
CA PRO A 407 5.11 -8.60 3.45
C PRO A 407 3.69 -8.01 3.37
N GLY A 408 3.26 -7.33 4.44
CA GLY A 408 2.00 -6.59 4.45
C GLY A 408 0.72 -7.42 4.66
N ASP A 409 0.80 -8.73 4.92
CA ASP A 409 -0.40 -9.55 5.12
C ASP A 409 -1.17 -9.16 6.41
N VAL A 410 -2.40 -8.66 6.25
CA VAL A 410 -3.29 -8.20 7.33
C VAL A 410 -4.73 -8.67 7.14
N PHE A 411 -5.40 -9.08 8.22
CA PHE A 411 -6.79 -9.52 8.19
C PHE A 411 -7.77 -8.36 8.10
N ILE A 412 -8.64 -8.38 7.10
CA ILE A 412 -9.81 -7.50 7.02
C ILE A 412 -11.04 -8.40 6.92
N MET A 413 -11.79 -8.59 8.01
CA MET A 413 -13.06 -9.33 7.95
C MET A 413 -14.10 -8.56 7.13
N VAL A 414 -14.60 -9.19 6.08
CA VAL A 414 -15.92 -8.91 5.53
C VAL A 414 -16.77 -10.16 5.80
N ARG A 415 -17.86 -10.01 6.54
CA ARG A 415 -19.02 -10.93 6.57
C ARG A 415 -20.27 -10.12 6.17
N GLY A 416 -20.83 -10.35 4.99
CA GLY A 416 -22.11 -9.85 4.46
C GLY A 416 -23.22 -10.88 4.60
N SER A 417 -24.49 -10.67 4.27
CA SER A 417 -25.37 -9.51 3.99
C SER A 417 -26.76 -9.92 4.56
N THR A 418 -27.83 -9.15 4.66
CA THR A 418 -28.29 -7.83 4.20
C THR A 418 -28.83 -7.05 5.41
N MET A 419 -28.62 -5.73 5.47
CA MET A 419 -29.20 -4.83 6.50
C MET A 419 -30.75 -4.80 6.44
N PRO A 420 -31.54 -4.42 7.48
CA PRO A 420 -31.26 -4.00 8.88
C PRO A 420 -32.06 -4.89 9.89
N GLU A 421 -31.93 -4.89 11.22
CA GLU A 421 -31.97 -3.86 12.26
C GLU A 421 -31.19 -4.41 13.46
N SER A 422 -30.33 -3.57 14.05
CA SER A 422 -29.74 -3.67 15.39
C SER A 422 -29.87 -4.99 16.19
N LEU A 423 -28.72 -5.66 16.41
CA LEU A 423 -28.35 -6.47 17.58
C LEU A 423 -29.12 -7.81 17.76
N GLN A 424 -28.51 -8.96 18.07
CA GLN A 424 -27.91 -9.27 19.39
C GLN A 424 -27.44 -10.75 19.43
N TYR A 425 -26.29 -11.06 20.04
CA TYR A 425 -26.15 -12.30 20.83
C TYR A 425 -25.22 -12.11 22.04
N GLY A 426 -25.56 -12.80 23.13
CA GLY A 426 -24.72 -13.02 24.31
C GLY A 426 -25.11 -12.19 25.53
N ARG A 427 -25.76 -12.83 26.51
CA ARG A 427 -26.23 -12.23 27.78
C ARG A 427 -25.20 -11.28 28.40
N HIS A 428 -25.45 -9.97 28.27
CA HIS A 428 -24.71 -8.93 28.96
C HIS A 428 -25.05 -8.93 30.45
N VAL A 429 -24.07 -9.24 31.30
CA VAL A 429 -24.09 -8.71 32.66
C VAL A 429 -23.98 -7.20 32.52
N ARG A 430 -25.04 -6.46 32.87
CA ARG A 430 -25.01 -4.98 32.81
C ARG A 430 -23.92 -4.46 33.74
N HIS A 431 -22.77 -4.11 33.16
CA HIS A 431 -21.69 -3.44 33.88
C HIS A 431 -22.19 -2.08 34.34
N SER A 432 -21.87 -1.73 35.57
CA SER A 432 -22.28 -0.47 36.16
C SER A 432 -21.40 0.65 35.58
N ARG A 433 -22.02 1.77 35.16
CA ARG A 433 -21.39 2.84 34.37
C ARG A 433 -20.21 3.49 35.11
N ARG A 434 -20.28 3.56 36.44
CA ARG A 434 -19.24 4.08 37.34
C ARG A 434 -18.56 2.99 38.18
N GLY A 435 -18.68 1.72 37.78
CA GLY A 435 -18.08 0.60 38.49
C GLY A 435 -16.55 0.66 38.54
N CYS A 436 -15.97 0.12 39.61
CA CYS A 436 -14.51 0.04 39.77
C CYS A 436 -13.87 -0.85 38.69
N THR A 437 -12.59 -0.60 38.40
CA THR A 437 -11.80 -1.37 37.42
C THR A 437 -11.79 -2.85 37.76
N LEU A 438 -11.60 -3.20 39.03
CA LEU A 438 -11.53 -4.59 39.49
C LEU A 438 -12.82 -5.40 39.25
N CYS A 439 -14.00 -4.82 39.47
CA CYS A 439 -15.27 -5.49 39.15
C CYS A 439 -15.52 -5.59 37.64
N LYS A 440 -15.08 -4.59 36.87
CA LYS A 440 -15.17 -4.59 35.39
C LYS A 440 -14.27 -5.67 34.78
N GLU A 441 -13.04 -5.83 35.27
CA GLU A 441 -12.09 -6.86 34.83
C GLU A 441 -12.57 -8.27 35.17
N ARG A 442 -13.15 -8.45 36.36
CA ARG A 442 -13.77 -9.72 36.79
C ARG A 442 -15.11 -10.01 36.09
N ARG A 443 -15.55 -9.13 35.18
CA ARG A 443 -16.80 -9.21 34.41
C ARG A 443 -18.08 -9.36 35.27
N ILE A 444 -18.12 -8.75 36.45
CA ILE A 444 -19.26 -8.77 37.37
C ILE A 444 -19.85 -7.37 37.58
N ARG A 445 -21.14 -7.26 37.93
CA ARG A 445 -21.79 -5.96 38.21
C ARG A 445 -21.30 -5.38 39.54
N CYS A 446 -20.65 -4.22 39.47
CA CYS A 446 -20.24 -3.40 40.62
C CYS A 446 -21.45 -2.68 41.22
N SER A 447 -21.43 -2.46 42.53
CA SER A 447 -22.48 -1.75 43.29
C SER A 447 -22.21 -0.24 43.43
N GLU A 448 -21.03 0.23 43.01
CA GLU A 448 -20.63 1.64 42.84
C GLU A 448 -20.49 2.49 44.12
N GLU A 449 -20.55 1.91 45.32
CA GLU A 449 -20.30 2.66 46.56
C GLU A 449 -18.82 3.09 46.67
N ARG A 450 -18.59 4.25 47.29
CA ARG A 450 -17.25 4.83 47.52
C ARG A 450 -16.99 4.95 49.04
N PRO A 451 -15.76 4.69 49.51
CA PRO A 451 -14.53 4.44 48.74
C PRO A 451 -14.36 3.01 48.19
N ALA A 452 -15.15 2.03 48.66
CA ALA A 452 -15.11 0.64 48.16
C ALA A 452 -16.52 0.08 47.94
N CYS A 453 -16.73 -0.67 46.85
CA CYS A 453 -18.03 -1.27 46.55
C CYS A 453 -18.30 -2.49 47.43
N ALA A 454 -19.57 -2.81 47.70
CA ALA A 454 -19.98 -3.89 48.59
C ALA A 454 -19.35 -5.26 48.26
N LYS A 455 -19.13 -5.56 46.97
CA LYS A 455 -18.49 -6.81 46.53
C LYS A 455 -16.99 -6.84 46.79
N CYS A 456 -16.29 -5.74 46.52
CA CYS A 456 -14.86 -5.65 46.82
C CYS A 456 -14.60 -5.61 48.33
N ALA A 457 -15.46 -4.94 49.11
CA ALA A 457 -15.38 -4.92 50.56
C ALA A 457 -15.60 -6.31 51.18
N LYS A 458 -16.59 -7.06 50.69
CA LYS A 458 -16.85 -8.45 51.13
C LYS A 458 -15.71 -9.41 50.78
N ASP A 459 -15.09 -9.23 49.61
CA ASP A 459 -13.96 -10.05 49.15
C ASP A 459 -12.61 -9.59 49.74
N GLY A 460 -12.57 -8.56 50.58
CA GLY A 460 -11.35 -8.01 51.18
C GLY A 460 -10.40 -7.34 50.18
N ARG A 461 -10.92 -6.76 49.09
CA ARG A 461 -10.12 -6.19 47.98
C ARG A 461 -10.29 -4.68 47.84
N THR A 462 -9.21 -4.00 47.49
CA THR A 462 -9.18 -2.55 47.28
C THR A 462 -9.86 -2.17 45.96
N CYS A 463 -10.73 -1.15 46.00
CA CYS A 463 -11.41 -0.61 44.82
C CYS A 463 -10.58 0.49 44.17
N GLU A 464 -10.51 0.48 42.84
CA GLU A 464 -9.84 1.52 42.06
C GLU A 464 -10.79 2.05 40.97
N TYR A 465 -10.85 3.37 40.82
CA TYR A 465 -11.81 4.07 39.94
C TYR A 465 -11.05 4.97 38.96
N VAL A 466 -10.38 4.35 37.97
CA VAL A 466 -9.58 5.05 36.95
C VAL A 466 -10.42 5.36 35.70
N LEU A 467 -10.29 6.57 35.17
CA LEU A 467 -10.92 6.99 33.92
C LEU A 467 -10.08 6.49 32.73
N ARG A 468 -10.53 5.41 32.05
CA ARG A 468 -9.87 4.93 30.82
C ARG A 468 -10.48 5.61 29.61
N LEU A 469 -9.68 6.44 28.93
CA LEU A 469 -9.99 6.97 27.61
C LEU A 469 -9.53 5.93 26.57
N THR A 470 -10.41 5.62 25.63
CA THR A 470 -10.11 4.87 24.41
C THR A 470 -10.13 5.87 23.26
N TRP A 471 -9.32 5.67 22.23
CA TRP A 471 -9.26 6.54 21.07
C TRP A 471 -9.99 5.94 19.89
N GLU A 472 -10.50 6.78 18.99
CA GLU A 472 -11.25 6.32 17.83
C GLU A 472 -10.36 5.44 16.95
N ASP A 473 -9.13 5.86 16.68
CA ASP A 473 -8.16 5.09 15.88
C ASP A 473 -7.76 3.78 16.56
N GLU A 474 -7.65 3.73 17.89
CA GLU A 474 -7.41 2.46 18.61
C GLU A 474 -8.65 1.56 18.65
N SER A 475 -9.85 2.16 18.64
CA SER A 475 -11.11 1.42 18.59
C SER A 475 -11.30 0.85 17.18
N LEU A 476 -11.01 1.64 16.14
CA LEU A 476 -11.03 1.29 14.72
C LEU A 476 -9.94 0.25 14.38
N ALA A 477 -8.70 0.45 14.85
CA ALA A 477 -7.60 -0.52 14.69
C ALA A 477 -7.87 -1.85 15.40
N ARG A 478 -8.74 -1.87 16.41
CA ARG A 478 -9.22 -3.09 17.10
C ARG A 478 -10.58 -3.58 16.58
N GLY A 479 -11.16 -2.91 15.59
CA GLY A 479 -12.43 -3.29 14.97
C GLY A 479 -13.68 -3.09 15.86
N VAL A 480 -13.65 -2.20 16.85
CA VAL A 480 -14.75 -1.90 17.77
C VAL A 480 -15.22 -0.44 17.61
N ARG A 481 -16.53 -0.16 17.64
CA ARG A 481 -17.04 1.21 17.45
C ARG A 481 -16.64 2.14 18.59
N HIS A 482 -16.20 3.34 18.24
CA HIS A 482 -15.89 4.39 19.21
C HIS A 482 -17.18 5.07 19.69
N GLY A 483 -17.49 4.94 21.00
CA GLY A 483 -18.68 5.56 21.60
C GLY A 483 -20.04 5.04 21.06
N ARG A 484 -21.08 5.88 21.14
CA ARG A 484 -22.43 5.60 20.59
C ARG A 484 -22.83 6.71 19.61
N ALA A 485 -22.43 6.61 18.35
CA ALA A 485 -23.05 7.37 17.27
C ALA A 485 -24.27 6.57 16.74
N ALA A 486 -25.47 7.15 16.85
CA ALA A 486 -26.73 6.53 16.47
C ALA A 486 -27.12 6.87 15.02
N SER A 487 -27.94 6.01 14.42
CA SER A 487 -28.60 6.19 13.12
C SER A 487 -29.55 7.39 13.11
N GLU A 488 -29.49 8.24 12.09
CA GLU A 488 -30.57 9.18 11.77
C GLU A 488 -31.20 8.81 10.42
N SER A 489 -32.23 7.97 10.49
CA SER A 489 -33.32 7.97 9.52
C SER A 489 -34.59 8.32 10.28
N LYS A 490 -34.88 9.62 10.38
CA LYS A 490 -36.22 10.25 10.53
C LYS A 490 -36.02 11.72 10.90
N LEU A 491 -36.10 12.60 9.90
CA LEU A 491 -36.66 13.95 9.95
C LEU A 491 -36.45 14.61 8.57
N CYS A 492 -37.28 14.22 7.60
CA CYS A 492 -37.60 15.13 6.51
C CYS A 492 -38.75 16.05 6.99
N ASN A 493 -38.69 17.31 6.57
CA ASN A 493 -39.63 18.42 6.73
C ASN A 493 -39.44 19.34 7.95
N LYS A 494 -38.75 20.47 7.72
CA LYS A 494 -39.41 21.78 7.57
C LYS A 494 -38.46 22.83 7.00
N SER A 495 -38.95 23.52 5.97
CA SER A 495 -38.43 24.77 5.43
C SER A 495 -38.33 25.85 6.50
N SER A 496 -37.19 26.55 6.57
CA SER A 496 -37.16 27.98 6.95
C SER A 496 -35.86 28.65 6.49
N ARG A 497 -36.00 29.63 5.59
CA ARG A 497 -35.01 30.66 5.25
C ARG A 497 -34.43 31.32 6.51
N LEU A 498 -33.12 31.53 6.56
CA LEU A 498 -32.48 32.56 7.37
C LEU A 498 -31.33 33.22 6.58
N GLU A 499 -31.27 34.54 6.69
CA GLU A 499 -30.53 35.53 5.89
C GLU A 499 -29.01 35.65 6.18
N PRO A 500 -28.22 36.35 5.34
CA PRO A 500 -26.77 36.42 5.47
C PRO A 500 -26.32 37.40 6.56
N VAL A 501 -25.39 36.94 7.42
CA VAL A 501 -24.74 37.77 8.44
C VAL A 501 -23.57 38.53 7.80
N LYS A 502 -23.66 39.86 7.77
CA LYS A 502 -22.55 40.78 7.46
C LYS A 502 -21.56 40.82 8.62
N MET A 503 -20.27 40.55 8.36
CA MET A 503 -19.19 40.91 9.28
C MET A 503 -18.56 42.25 8.87
N LYS A 504 -18.47 43.17 9.84
CA LYS A 504 -17.82 44.47 9.72
C LYS A 504 -16.30 44.32 9.69
N GLN A 505 -15.67 45.16 8.88
CA GLN A 505 -14.25 45.51 8.92
C GLN A 505 -13.91 46.17 10.26
N ASP A 506 -12.81 45.75 10.88
CA ASP A 506 -11.82 46.60 11.58
C ASP A 506 -10.77 45.68 12.24
N VAL A 507 -9.57 45.57 11.65
CA VAL A 507 -8.37 44.98 12.28
C VAL A 507 -7.16 45.91 12.00
N PRO A 508 -6.37 46.28 13.02
CA PRO A 508 -5.31 47.28 12.90
C PRO A 508 -4.15 46.89 12.00
N GLN A 509 -3.64 47.89 11.26
CA GLN A 509 -2.40 47.88 10.47
C GLN A 509 -1.20 47.68 11.40
N ASP A 510 -0.42 46.59 11.23
CA ASP A 510 1.04 46.57 11.48
C ASP A 510 1.78 45.23 11.25
N TYR A 511 1.16 44.21 10.65
CA TYR A 511 1.92 43.04 10.16
C TYR A 511 1.47 42.67 8.75
N GLY A 512 2.26 43.06 7.75
CA GLY A 512 2.00 42.81 6.34
C GLY A 512 2.24 41.34 5.95
N PHE A 513 1.35 40.44 6.35
CA PHE A 513 1.21 39.14 5.71
C PHE A 513 0.33 39.30 4.46
N TYR A 514 0.87 39.06 3.27
CA TYR A 514 0.05 38.99 2.06
C TYR A 514 -0.63 37.62 2.00
N PHE A 515 -1.94 37.61 2.23
CA PHE A 515 -2.78 36.41 2.11
C PHE A 515 -3.18 36.23 0.63
N ILE A 516 -2.69 35.18 -0.02
CA ILE A 516 -3.09 34.83 -1.39
C ILE A 516 -4.29 33.85 -1.34
N ASN A 517 -5.43 34.32 -0.83
CA ASN A 517 -6.69 33.58 -0.96
C ASN A 517 -7.49 34.22 -2.11
N MET A 518 -7.81 33.45 -3.16
CA MET A 518 -8.63 33.90 -4.29
C MET A 518 -10.08 33.42 -4.09
N ASN A 519 -11.00 34.35 -3.81
CA ASN A 519 -12.45 34.14 -3.72
C ASN A 519 -13.21 34.98 -4.77
N GLU A 520 -14.52 34.77 -4.93
CA GLU A 520 -15.33 35.47 -5.96
C GLU A 520 -15.32 37.01 -5.85
N LEU A 521 -14.94 37.58 -4.69
CA LEU A 521 -14.89 39.02 -4.44
C LEU A 521 -13.62 39.67 -5.03
N ASP A 522 -12.57 38.89 -5.32
CA ASP A 522 -11.29 39.38 -5.85
C ASP A 522 -11.34 39.74 -7.35
N PHE A 523 -12.42 39.39 -8.03
CA PHE A 523 -12.68 39.79 -9.43
C PHE A 523 -13.28 41.21 -9.54
N GLY A 524 -13.55 41.88 -8.40
CA GLY A 524 -13.93 43.28 -8.31
C GLY A 524 -12.74 44.22 -8.46
N THR A 525 -12.90 45.30 -9.23
CA THR A 525 -11.85 46.24 -9.62
C THR A 525 -11.07 46.86 -8.45
N SER A 526 -9.73 46.87 -8.61
CA SER A 526 -8.73 47.80 -8.03
C SER A 526 -8.27 47.57 -6.57
N ALA A 527 -7.21 46.77 -6.37
CA ALA A 527 -6.21 47.00 -5.33
C ALA A 527 -4.91 46.23 -5.62
N ILE A 528 -3.99 46.83 -6.39
CA ILE A 528 -2.58 46.45 -6.37
C ILE A 528 -1.96 47.31 -5.26
N HIS A 529 -1.72 46.74 -4.08
CA HIS A 529 -1.04 47.47 -3.01
C HIS A 529 0.45 47.61 -3.37
N GLN A 530 0.89 48.86 -3.58
CA GLN A 530 2.31 49.23 -3.67
C GLN A 530 2.97 49.18 -2.27
N PRO A 531 4.27 48.83 -2.16
CA PRO A 531 4.93 48.76 -0.87
C PRO A 531 5.34 50.16 -0.37
N PRO A 532 5.16 50.48 0.94
CA PRO A 532 5.82 51.63 1.55
C PRO A 532 7.29 51.31 1.87
N MET A 533 8.14 52.31 1.64
CA MET A 533 9.55 52.32 2.05
C MET A 533 9.71 52.48 3.57
N SER A 534 10.87 52.00 4.04
CA SER A 534 11.76 52.65 5.02
C SER A 534 11.75 52.12 6.48
N TYR A 535 12.97 51.72 6.93
CA TYR A 535 13.57 51.85 8.28
C TYR A 535 12.98 51.04 9.46
N GLU A 536 13.71 50.56 10.48
CA GLU A 536 15.13 50.49 10.85
C GLU A 536 15.26 49.42 11.97
N ILE A 537 16.41 48.72 12.06
CA ILE A 537 16.65 47.63 13.01
C ILE A 537 17.07 48.21 14.37
N HIS A 538 16.33 47.92 15.44
CA HIS A 538 16.83 48.06 16.81
C HIS A 538 17.41 46.74 17.32
N ARG A 539 18.75 46.66 17.32
CA ARG A 539 19.50 45.64 18.08
C ARG A 539 19.41 45.95 19.58
N LYS A 540 18.91 44.99 20.36
CA LYS A 540 19.28 44.87 21.78
C LYS A 540 20.30 43.74 21.91
N GLU A 541 21.49 44.06 22.41
CA GLU A 541 22.46 43.09 22.91
C GLU A 541 21.90 42.45 24.19
N ILE A 542 21.79 41.12 24.25
CA ILE A 542 21.53 40.36 25.49
C ILE A 542 22.33 39.05 25.49
N ALA A 543 22.81 38.70 26.69
CA ALA A 543 23.88 37.79 27.10
C ALA A 543 23.87 36.31 26.59
N PRO A 544 25.05 35.63 26.60
CA PRO A 544 25.17 34.22 26.26
C PRO A 544 24.32 33.33 27.18
N VAL A 545 23.66 32.33 26.59
CA VAL A 545 22.84 31.35 27.32
C VAL A 545 23.75 30.53 28.22
N VAL A 546 23.80 30.89 29.51
CA VAL A 546 24.44 30.09 30.55
C VAL A 546 23.60 28.82 30.73
N PHE A 547 24.14 27.66 30.36
CA PHE A 547 23.57 26.38 30.74
C PHE A 547 23.42 26.34 32.27
N ARG A 548 22.18 26.35 32.78
CA ARG A 548 21.96 25.93 34.18
C ARG A 548 22.40 24.48 34.29
N SER A 549 23.11 24.13 35.37
CA SER A 549 23.61 22.77 35.60
C SER A 549 22.51 21.74 35.31
N LEU A 550 22.79 20.80 34.41
CA LEU A 550 21.94 19.64 34.07
C LEU A 550 21.54 18.81 35.30
N GLU A 551 22.20 19.01 36.44
CA GLU A 551 21.87 18.45 37.75
C GLU A 551 20.48 18.87 38.26
N THR A 552 19.87 19.92 37.69
CA THR A 552 18.54 20.40 38.10
C THR A 552 17.36 19.71 37.41
N TYR A 553 17.63 18.86 36.41
CA TYR A 553 16.62 18.10 35.68
C TYR A 553 16.75 16.61 35.96
N ASP A 554 15.64 15.97 36.32
CA ASP A 554 15.54 14.53 36.62
C ASP A 554 15.55 13.71 35.32
N LEU A 555 16.63 13.82 34.54
CA LEU A 555 16.91 13.00 33.37
C LEU A 555 17.83 11.84 33.76
N ASP A 556 17.51 10.65 33.28
CA ASP A 556 18.41 9.51 33.42
C ASP A 556 19.68 9.68 32.57
N ASP A 557 20.68 8.83 32.80
CA ASP A 557 21.99 8.94 32.15
C ASP A 557 21.90 8.80 30.61
N ILE A 558 20.88 8.11 30.09
CA ILE A 558 20.68 7.93 28.65
C ILE A 558 19.98 9.15 28.06
N ASP A 559 18.93 9.65 28.70
CA ASP A 559 18.23 10.88 28.30
C ASP A 559 19.18 12.08 28.32
N ARG A 560 20.13 12.13 29.26
CA ARG A 560 21.19 13.15 29.29
C ARG A 560 22.10 13.08 28.08
N GLN A 561 22.47 11.87 27.63
CA GLN A 561 23.28 11.68 26.42
C GLN A 561 22.50 12.05 25.16
N LEU A 562 21.23 11.67 25.06
CA LEU A 562 20.35 12.06 23.95
C LEU A 562 20.16 13.57 23.86
N PHE A 563 19.96 14.23 25.00
CA PHE A 563 19.85 15.68 25.06
C PHE A 563 21.15 16.36 24.61
N GLN A 564 22.30 15.85 25.06
CA GLN A 564 23.61 16.36 24.63
C GLN A 564 23.83 16.14 23.13
N HIS A 565 23.41 15.01 22.57
CA HIS A 565 23.46 14.72 21.14
C HIS A 565 22.62 15.73 20.33
N PHE A 566 21.41 16.06 20.80
CA PHE A 566 20.60 17.11 20.17
C PHE A 566 21.32 18.46 20.15
N CYS A 567 21.92 18.84 21.28
CA CYS A 567 22.54 20.16 21.46
C CYS A 567 23.83 20.34 20.66
N VAL A 568 24.63 19.28 20.51
CA VAL A 568 26.00 19.35 19.94
C VAL A 568 26.05 18.84 18.50
N ASP A 569 25.36 17.73 18.19
CA ASP A 569 25.53 17.02 16.93
C ASP A 569 24.41 17.30 15.91
N LEU A 570 23.18 17.53 16.38
CA LEU A 570 22.04 17.83 15.52
C LEU A 570 21.84 19.32 15.27
N THR A 571 22.38 20.17 16.16
CA THR A 571 22.28 21.63 16.06
C THR A 571 23.58 22.20 15.47
N LEU A 572 23.80 21.97 14.17
CA LEU A 572 25.09 22.17 13.48
C LEU A 572 25.60 23.63 13.41
N VAL A 573 24.71 24.62 13.50
CA VAL A 573 25.05 26.05 13.42
C VAL A 573 24.84 26.71 14.78
N ASP A 574 25.91 27.14 15.43
CA ASP A 574 25.90 27.78 16.76
C ASP A 574 25.89 29.31 16.64
N ASP A 575 24.87 29.86 15.97
CA ASP A 575 24.66 31.30 15.84
C ASP A 575 23.17 31.69 15.98
N MET A 576 22.94 32.99 16.15
CA MET A 576 21.62 33.59 16.44
C MET A 576 20.55 33.36 15.37
N SER A 577 20.90 32.79 14.21
CA SER A 577 19.95 32.45 13.14
C SER A 577 19.30 31.07 13.33
N ASN A 578 19.86 30.23 14.21
CA ASN A 578 19.41 28.87 14.42
C ASN A 578 18.29 28.76 15.47
N GLY A 579 17.04 28.65 15.01
CA GLY A 579 15.88 28.49 15.88
C GLY A 579 15.87 27.21 16.71
N TYR A 580 16.54 26.13 16.28
CA TYR A 580 16.70 24.94 17.14
C TYR A 580 17.55 25.27 18.38
N ARG A 581 18.58 26.12 18.21
CA ARG A 581 19.50 26.50 19.27
C ARG A 581 18.89 27.45 20.29
N TYR A 582 18.15 28.46 19.84
CA TYR A 582 17.67 29.57 20.69
C TYR A 582 16.18 29.52 21.03
N ILE A 583 15.40 28.65 20.39
CA ILE A 583 13.96 28.49 20.66
C ILE A 583 13.69 27.08 21.18
N VAL A 584 14.06 26.04 20.42
CA VAL A 584 13.72 24.65 20.77
C VAL A 584 14.47 24.17 22.03
N ILE A 585 15.78 24.42 22.14
CA ILE A 585 16.57 23.99 23.30
C ILE A 585 16.11 24.69 24.60
N PRO A 586 15.98 26.03 24.68
CA PRO A 586 15.46 26.67 25.88
C PRO A 586 14.05 26.21 26.26
N MET A 587 13.16 26.04 25.27
CA MET A 587 11.79 25.54 25.51
C MET A 587 11.76 24.09 26.00
N SER A 588 12.70 23.25 25.57
CA SER A 588 12.81 21.88 26.09
C SER A 588 13.12 21.85 27.59
N MET A 589 13.89 22.83 28.08
CA MET A 589 14.22 22.93 29.50
C MET A 589 13.04 23.44 30.35
N THR A 590 12.00 24.02 29.75
CA THR A 590 10.83 24.50 30.50
C THR A 590 9.58 23.66 30.26
N HIS A 591 9.52 22.91 29.16
CA HIS A 591 8.34 22.13 28.76
C HIS A 591 8.68 20.66 28.48
N GLY A 592 7.99 19.78 29.19
CA GLY A 592 8.18 18.34 29.09
C GLY A 592 7.82 17.77 27.72
N SER A 593 6.80 18.29 27.03
CA SER A 593 6.45 17.86 25.66
C SER A 593 7.59 18.12 24.66
N VAL A 594 8.18 19.31 24.71
CA VAL A 594 9.33 19.67 23.85
C VAL A 594 10.56 18.83 24.19
N MET A 595 10.90 18.64 25.47
CA MET A 595 11.99 17.75 25.90
C MET A 595 11.84 16.34 25.34
N GLN A 596 10.66 15.74 25.51
CA GLN A 596 10.43 14.38 25.03
C GLN A 596 10.49 14.31 23.49
N SER A 597 10.06 15.37 22.79
CA SER A 597 10.11 15.41 21.32
C SER A 597 11.55 15.45 20.78
N ILE A 598 12.45 16.22 21.41
CA ILE A 598 13.85 16.31 20.98
C ILE A 598 14.65 15.05 21.34
N LEU A 599 14.33 14.40 22.47
CA LEU A 599 14.90 13.11 22.85
C LEU A 599 14.48 12.02 21.87
N ALA A 600 13.21 12.03 21.42
CA ALA A 600 12.73 11.12 20.39
C ALA A 600 13.49 11.28 19.07
N VAL A 601 13.72 12.52 18.63
CA VAL A 601 14.46 12.84 17.40
C VAL A 601 15.93 12.40 17.50
N SER A 602 16.56 12.65 18.65
CA SER A 602 17.96 12.27 18.90
C SER A 602 18.15 10.76 18.96
N ALA A 603 17.24 10.05 19.63
CA ALA A 603 17.26 8.59 19.70
C ALA A 603 17.03 7.97 18.32
N LEU A 604 16.09 8.50 17.53
CA LEU A 604 15.87 8.04 16.17
C LEU A 604 17.13 8.26 15.31
N TYR A 605 17.74 9.43 15.39
CA TYR A 605 18.93 9.74 14.60
C TYR A 605 20.13 8.85 14.96
N LEU A 606 20.34 8.56 16.24
CA LEU A 606 21.36 7.61 16.69
C LEU A 606 21.05 6.18 16.25
N SER A 607 19.77 5.77 16.24
CA SER A 607 19.36 4.46 15.73
C SER A 607 19.66 4.28 14.25
N LEU A 608 19.62 5.37 13.46
CA LEU A 608 19.92 5.35 12.03
C LEU A 608 21.44 5.36 11.75
N ARG A 609 22.28 5.75 12.72
CA ARG A 609 23.75 5.86 12.55
C ARG A 609 24.54 4.74 13.20
N GLN A 610 24.03 4.09 14.24
CA GLN A 610 24.76 3.06 14.98
C GLN A 610 24.17 1.67 14.73
N THR A 611 24.98 0.77 14.21
CA THR A 611 24.61 -0.63 13.94
C THR A 611 24.89 -1.59 15.10
N SER A 612 25.51 -1.14 16.20
CA SER A 612 25.94 -2.01 17.30
C SER A 612 26.10 -1.29 18.66
N SER A 613 25.00 -0.83 19.25
CA SER A 613 24.96 -0.39 20.65
C SER A 613 24.19 -1.41 21.51
N SER A 614 24.56 -1.55 22.79
CA SER A 614 23.78 -2.31 23.77
C SER A 614 22.41 -1.68 24.10
N ILE A 615 22.21 -0.44 23.65
CA ILE A 615 21.01 0.37 23.85
C ILE A 615 20.20 0.37 22.55
N ASP A 616 18.93 -0.03 22.63
CA ASP A 616 17.95 0.05 21.53
C ASP A 616 17.40 1.47 21.42
N TYR A 617 18.09 2.31 20.65
CA TYR A 617 17.72 3.71 20.44
C TYR A 617 16.40 3.88 19.67
N TYR A 618 16.00 2.91 18.84
CA TYR A 618 14.73 2.99 18.11
C TYR A 618 13.52 2.77 19.04
N ALA A 619 13.59 1.77 19.91
CA ALA A 619 12.58 1.57 20.95
C ALA A 619 12.51 2.78 21.91
N LEU A 620 13.66 3.40 22.19
CA LEU A 620 13.72 4.63 22.98
C LEU A 620 13.03 5.80 22.26
N ALA A 621 13.29 5.98 20.96
CA ALA A 621 12.62 6.98 20.13
C ALA A 621 11.09 6.83 20.17
N LEU A 622 10.57 5.60 20.02
CA LEU A 622 9.13 5.30 20.11
C LEU A 622 8.57 5.65 21.50
N ARG A 623 9.31 5.35 22.56
CA ARG A 623 8.90 5.62 23.94
C ARG A 623 8.79 7.12 24.22
N HIS A 624 9.74 7.91 23.73
CA HIS A 624 9.71 9.37 23.84
C HIS A 624 8.64 9.99 22.92
N LYS A 625 8.41 9.45 21.71
CA LYS A 625 7.28 9.81 20.83
C LYS A 625 5.93 9.64 21.54
N GLN A 626 5.72 8.49 22.19
CA GLN A 626 4.50 8.24 22.96
C GLN A 626 4.33 9.19 24.15
N LYS A 627 5.41 9.51 24.89
CA LYS A 627 5.39 10.50 25.97
C LYS A 627 5.05 11.90 25.43
N THR A 628 5.62 12.28 24.29
CA THR A 628 5.33 13.56 23.60
C THR A 628 3.86 13.68 23.24
N LEU A 629 3.29 12.67 22.56
CA LEU A 629 1.87 12.65 22.17
C LEU A 629 0.92 12.69 23.38
N LYS A 630 1.29 12.01 24.47
CA LYS A 630 0.51 12.02 25.72
C LYS A 630 0.49 13.41 26.35
N ASN A 631 1.64 14.07 26.44
CA ASN A 631 1.75 15.42 27.00
C ASN A 631 1.02 16.43 26.12
N LEU A 632 1.23 16.35 24.79
CA LEU A 632 0.58 17.21 23.82
C LEU A 632 -0.95 17.12 23.89
N ARG A 633 -1.52 15.92 24.09
CA ARG A 633 -2.97 15.76 24.30
C ARG A 633 -3.46 16.48 25.55
N GLN A 634 -2.71 16.42 26.64
CA GLN A 634 -3.09 17.07 27.90
C GLN A 634 -3.00 18.59 27.76
N GLU A 635 -1.92 19.09 27.16
CA GLU A 635 -1.69 20.51 26.89
C GLU A 635 -2.76 21.08 25.94
N ILE A 636 -3.11 20.36 24.86
CA ILE A 636 -4.20 20.73 23.94
C ILE A 636 -5.56 20.74 24.66
N ALA A 637 -5.81 19.78 25.56
CA ALA A 637 -7.08 19.70 26.29
C ALA A 637 -7.23 20.81 27.34
N SER A 638 -6.12 21.41 27.78
CA SER A 638 -6.09 22.54 28.71
C SER A 638 -5.95 23.91 28.05
N LEU A 639 -6.10 24.01 26.71
CA LEU A 639 -5.99 25.27 25.96
C LEU A 639 -7.01 26.29 26.47
N ASP A 640 -6.53 27.32 27.17
CA ASP A 640 -7.32 28.39 27.77
C ASP A 640 -7.10 29.76 27.08
N GLY A 641 -6.40 29.77 25.94
CA GLY A 641 -6.12 30.98 25.16
C GLY A 641 -4.83 31.71 25.55
N THR A 642 -4.01 31.15 26.45
CA THR A 642 -2.65 31.65 26.74
C THR A 642 -1.61 31.19 25.70
N MET A 643 -0.37 31.71 25.73
CA MET A 643 0.65 31.41 24.71
C MET A 643 1.12 29.95 24.75
N ASN A 644 0.97 29.25 23.62
CA ASN A 644 1.18 27.80 23.49
C ASN A 644 2.36 27.43 22.58
N ASP A 645 3.41 28.22 22.64
CA ASP A 645 4.61 28.12 21.80
C ASP A 645 5.21 26.70 21.83
N HIS A 646 5.23 26.09 23.00
CA HIS A 646 5.74 24.73 23.22
C HIS A 646 4.89 23.63 22.56
N ILE A 647 3.57 23.83 22.41
CA ILE A 647 2.67 22.89 21.70
C ILE A 647 3.01 22.89 20.21
N LEU A 648 3.17 24.09 19.65
CA LEU A 648 3.52 24.29 18.24
C LEU A 648 4.89 23.68 17.92
N ILE A 649 5.89 23.94 18.77
CA ILE A 649 7.23 23.36 18.62
C ILE A 649 7.19 21.83 18.75
N SER A 650 6.42 21.28 19.69
CA SER A 650 6.26 19.83 19.84
C SER A 650 5.62 19.18 18.61
N MET A 651 4.64 19.83 17.97
CA MET A 651 4.04 19.36 16.70
C MET A 651 5.05 19.37 15.55
N LEU A 652 5.89 20.40 15.45
CA LEU A 652 6.94 20.49 14.42
C LEU A 652 8.05 19.47 14.66
N MET A 653 8.44 19.21 15.91
CA MET A 653 9.42 18.16 16.23
C MET A 653 8.87 16.75 15.96
N LEU A 654 7.57 16.51 16.15
CA LEU A 654 6.90 15.25 15.74
C LEU A 654 6.84 15.12 14.21
N CYS A 655 6.60 16.22 13.50
CA CYS A 655 6.68 16.25 12.03
C CYS A 655 8.09 15.88 11.56
N LEU A 656 9.14 16.50 12.14
CA LEU A 656 10.53 16.19 11.83
C LEU A 656 10.89 14.73 12.16
N LEU A 657 10.39 14.21 13.29
CA LEU A 657 10.56 12.82 13.69
C LEU A 657 9.96 11.86 12.64
N ASP A 658 8.70 12.09 12.23
CA ASP A 658 8.00 11.22 11.26
C ASP A 658 8.56 11.31 9.84
N ILE A 659 9.11 12.47 9.46
CA ILE A 659 9.85 12.62 8.19
C ILE A 659 11.14 11.82 8.24
N THR A 660 11.88 11.90 9.35
CA THR A 660 13.16 11.19 9.56
C THR A 660 12.94 9.68 9.68
N ASP A 661 11.78 9.25 10.17
CA ASP A 661 11.37 7.85 10.30
C ASP A 661 10.75 7.32 8.99
N ASN A 662 11.53 7.28 7.90
CA ASN A 662 11.11 6.79 6.57
C ASN A 662 9.83 7.46 6.03
N CYS A 663 9.59 8.75 6.33
CA CYS A 663 8.43 9.51 5.87
C CYS A 663 7.06 8.87 6.20
N GLN A 664 6.80 8.54 7.47
CA GLN A 664 5.51 8.01 7.93
C GLN A 664 4.31 8.89 7.52
N THR A 665 3.18 8.29 7.15
CA THR A 665 1.98 8.99 6.64
C THR A 665 1.33 9.96 7.64
N SER A 666 1.80 10.03 8.89
CA SER A 666 1.31 10.93 9.95
C SER A 666 1.95 12.32 9.91
N TRP A 667 3.11 12.52 9.27
CA TRP A 667 3.76 13.83 9.21
C TRP A 667 2.87 14.95 8.61
N PRO A 668 2.02 14.72 7.59
CA PRO A 668 1.12 15.75 7.05
C PRO A 668 0.07 16.19 8.07
N THR A 669 -0.35 15.28 8.97
CA THR A 669 -1.31 15.58 10.04
C THR A 669 -0.69 16.51 11.08
N HIS A 670 0.55 16.23 11.49
CA HIS A 670 1.30 17.08 12.42
C HIS A 670 1.55 18.47 11.83
N LEU A 671 1.94 18.52 10.55
CA LEU A 671 2.17 19.78 9.84
C LEU A 671 0.88 20.58 9.64
N SER A 672 -0.22 19.93 9.25
CA SER A 672 -1.53 20.59 9.10
C SER A 672 -2.09 21.09 10.43
N ALA A 673 -1.92 20.33 11.52
CA ALA A 673 -2.30 20.76 12.86
C ALA A 673 -1.48 21.98 13.32
N ALA A 674 -0.17 21.96 13.09
CA ALA A 674 0.71 23.09 13.37
C ALA A 674 0.33 24.33 12.54
N ALA A 675 -0.02 24.18 11.26
CA ALA A 675 -0.47 25.27 10.40
C ALA A 675 -1.77 25.91 10.90
N LYS A 676 -2.75 25.09 11.30
CA LYS A 676 -4.02 25.55 11.86
C LYS A 676 -3.83 26.29 13.18
N LEU A 677 -2.97 25.78 14.06
CA LEU A 677 -2.66 26.44 15.33
C LEU A 677 -1.94 27.77 15.08
N PHE A 678 -0.90 27.76 14.25
CA PHE A 678 -0.11 28.95 13.90
C PHE A 678 -0.95 30.06 13.28
N SER A 679 -1.83 29.72 12.31
CA SER A 679 -2.74 30.68 11.67
C SER A 679 -3.82 31.23 12.60
N SER A 680 -4.32 30.41 13.54
CA SER A 680 -5.35 30.84 14.50
C SER A 680 -4.85 31.82 15.57
N GLN A 681 -3.53 31.91 15.78
CA GLN A 681 -2.88 32.70 16.85
C GLN A 681 -1.72 33.56 16.33
N ALA A 682 -1.68 33.88 15.03
CA ALA A 682 -0.52 34.49 14.36
C ALA A 682 -0.04 35.82 14.98
N ASN A 683 -0.93 36.59 15.62
CA ASN A 683 -0.60 37.89 16.23
C ASN A 683 -0.13 37.81 17.69
N THR A 684 -0.03 36.61 18.26
CA THR A 684 0.27 36.46 19.69
C THR A 684 1.64 35.85 19.97
N TYR A 685 2.24 35.16 18.99
CA TYR A 685 3.57 34.55 19.12
C TYR A 685 4.70 35.58 19.11
N GLU A 686 5.80 35.27 19.81
CA GLU A 686 7.03 36.08 19.76
C GLU A 686 7.57 36.14 18.31
N PRO A 687 8.02 37.30 17.80
CA PRO A 687 8.51 37.44 16.43
C PRO A 687 9.60 36.43 16.02
N SER A 688 10.48 36.06 16.96
CA SER A 688 11.53 35.06 16.75
C SER A 688 10.97 33.65 16.50
N LEU A 689 9.93 33.25 17.26
CA LEU A 689 9.20 32.01 17.10
C LEU A 689 8.38 31.99 15.80
N SER A 690 7.65 33.06 15.52
CA SER A 690 6.95 33.22 14.23
C SER A 690 7.91 33.11 13.05
N SER A 691 9.11 33.67 13.19
CA SER A 691 10.19 33.56 12.22
C SER A 691 10.88 32.19 12.16
N PHE A 692 10.66 31.31 13.12
CA PHE A 692 11.17 29.94 13.04
C PHE A 692 10.13 29.01 12.43
N VAL A 693 8.87 29.14 12.89
CA VAL A 693 7.76 28.27 12.49
C VAL A 693 7.32 28.49 11.05
N SER A 694 7.25 29.73 10.56
CA SER A 694 6.76 29.98 9.20
C SER A 694 7.69 29.46 8.10
N LYS A 695 8.95 29.11 8.41
CA LYS A 695 9.84 28.38 7.49
C LYS A 695 9.26 27.02 7.07
N PHE A 696 8.40 26.41 7.88
CA PHE A 696 7.75 25.12 7.59
C PHE A 696 6.51 25.24 6.68
N PHE A 697 6.02 26.46 6.43
CA PHE A 697 4.79 26.75 5.66
C PHE A 697 5.01 27.72 4.49
N ALA A 698 6.26 28.10 4.25
CA ALA A 698 6.62 29.12 3.29
C ALA A 698 6.55 28.61 1.84
N ILE A 699 6.28 29.54 0.93
CA ILE A 699 6.58 29.39 -0.49
C ILE A 699 8.07 29.09 -0.61
N ASP A 700 8.39 27.99 -1.28
CA ASP A 700 9.77 27.65 -1.57
C ASP A 700 10.28 28.53 -2.73
N ASN A 701 11.47 29.12 -2.52
CA ASN A 701 12.06 30.09 -3.46
C ASN A 701 12.40 29.49 -4.84
N THR A 702 12.48 28.16 -4.93
CA THR A 702 12.87 27.43 -6.14
C THR A 702 11.65 27.00 -6.95
N ILE A 703 10.67 26.38 -6.29
CA ILE A 703 9.45 25.87 -6.95
C ILE A 703 8.35 26.93 -7.07
N GLY A 704 8.41 28.00 -6.27
CA GLY A 704 7.51 29.15 -6.39
C GLY A 704 6.11 28.94 -5.78
N CYS A 705 5.86 27.83 -5.08
CA CYS A 705 4.65 27.61 -4.28
C CYS A 705 4.95 26.82 -2.99
N SER A 706 3.94 26.64 -2.13
CA SER A 706 4.08 25.81 -0.93
C SER A 706 4.01 24.31 -1.26
N TYR A 707 4.66 23.49 -0.43
CA TYR A 707 4.57 22.03 -0.52
C TYR A 707 3.14 21.50 -0.37
N MET A 708 2.26 22.25 0.32
CA MET A 708 0.84 21.92 0.40
C MET A 708 0.15 22.01 -0.97
N LEU A 709 0.44 23.07 -1.75
CA LEU A 709 -0.15 23.21 -3.09
C LEU A 709 0.31 22.09 -4.03
N ILE A 710 1.58 21.68 -3.95
CA ILE A 710 2.11 20.54 -4.71
C ILE A 710 1.35 19.25 -4.40
N ASN A 711 1.04 19.00 -3.12
CA ASN A 711 0.26 17.84 -2.71
C ASN A 711 -1.19 17.88 -3.25
N THR A 712 -1.80 19.07 -3.33
CA THR A 712 -3.11 19.24 -3.95
C THR A 712 -3.07 18.94 -5.46
N ILE A 713 -2.04 19.42 -6.18
CA ILE A 713 -1.83 19.12 -7.61
C ILE A 713 -1.68 17.61 -7.85
N SER A 714 -0.92 16.92 -6.99
CA SER A 714 -0.77 15.45 -7.04
C SER A 714 -2.11 14.75 -6.83
N SER A 715 -2.90 15.19 -5.85
CA SER A 715 -4.23 14.63 -5.56
C SER A 715 -5.21 14.77 -6.72
N ILE A 716 -5.17 15.90 -7.43
CA ILE A 716 -5.99 16.13 -8.64
C ILE A 716 -5.57 15.15 -9.74
N THR A 717 -4.26 15.02 -9.97
CA THR A 717 -3.69 14.13 -10.99
C THR A 717 -4.06 12.66 -10.74
N ASP A 718 -3.94 12.19 -9.50
CA ASP A 718 -4.35 10.84 -9.11
C ASP A 718 -5.84 10.58 -9.39
N LEU A 719 -6.71 11.56 -9.12
CA LEU A 719 -8.14 11.42 -9.38
C LEU A 719 -8.47 11.42 -10.88
N THR A 720 -7.72 12.16 -11.71
CA THR A 720 -7.89 12.11 -13.18
C THR A 720 -7.47 10.77 -13.80
N SER A 721 -6.72 9.94 -13.06
CA SER A 721 -6.28 8.61 -13.51
C SER A 721 -7.25 7.47 -13.16
N ARG A 722 -8.27 7.72 -12.32
CA ARG A 722 -9.22 6.72 -11.79
C ARG A 722 -10.65 6.94 -12.33
N THR A 723 -11.46 5.88 -12.40
CA THR A 723 -12.89 5.96 -12.79
C THR A 723 -13.70 6.79 -11.79
N ARG A 724 -14.45 7.80 -12.29
CA ARG A 724 -15.11 8.87 -11.51
C ARG A 724 -16.43 8.48 -10.81
N ASP A 725 -16.89 7.24 -10.93
CA ASP A 725 -18.23 6.87 -10.51
C ASP A 725 -18.31 6.44 -9.03
N GLY A 726 -18.93 7.30 -8.20
CA GLY A 726 -19.39 6.93 -6.85
C GLY A 726 -19.37 8.08 -5.82
N PRO A 727 -20.15 7.96 -4.73
CA PRO A 727 -20.28 9.00 -3.70
C PRO A 727 -18.96 9.32 -2.95
N VAL A 728 -17.99 8.40 -2.97
CA VAL A 728 -16.65 8.60 -2.41
C VAL A 728 -15.81 9.55 -3.28
N ALA A 729 -15.95 9.46 -4.61
CA ALA A 729 -15.28 10.38 -5.53
C ALA A 729 -15.87 11.80 -5.40
N GLU A 730 -17.18 11.92 -5.25
CA GLU A 730 -17.89 13.20 -5.06
C GLU A 730 -17.48 13.90 -3.76
N GLN A 731 -17.38 13.17 -2.65
CA GLN A 731 -16.87 13.73 -1.38
C GLN A 731 -15.42 14.21 -1.48
N ARG A 732 -14.58 13.50 -2.24
CA ARG A 732 -13.18 13.88 -2.44
C ARG A 732 -13.04 15.11 -3.34
N LEU A 733 -13.89 15.26 -4.36
CA LEU A 733 -13.94 16.44 -5.21
C LEU A 733 -14.29 17.70 -4.41
N LEU A 734 -15.33 17.62 -3.57
CA LEU A 734 -15.73 18.72 -2.67
C LEU A 734 -14.64 19.08 -1.66
N ALA A 735 -13.90 18.09 -1.15
CA ALA A 735 -12.79 18.34 -0.23
C ALA A 735 -11.61 19.08 -0.90
N ILE A 736 -11.27 18.72 -2.14
CA ILE A 736 -10.19 19.38 -2.90
C ILE A 736 -10.59 20.80 -3.29
N GLU A 737 -11.84 21.01 -3.69
CA GLU A 737 -12.37 22.34 -3.99
C GLU A 737 -12.29 23.26 -2.76
N ALA A 738 -12.76 22.76 -1.60
CA ALA A 738 -12.65 23.49 -0.34
C ALA A 738 -11.19 23.75 0.08
N GLU A 739 -10.28 22.80 -0.15
CA GLU A 739 -8.85 22.98 0.10
C GLU A 739 -8.27 24.08 -0.80
N LEU A 740 -8.57 24.08 -2.10
CA LEU A 740 -8.09 25.11 -3.03
C LEU A 740 -8.60 26.52 -2.71
N ASP A 741 -9.79 26.63 -2.14
CA ASP A 741 -10.38 27.91 -1.72
C ASP A 741 -9.86 28.42 -0.37
N THR A 742 -9.37 27.51 0.48
CA THR A 742 -8.91 27.83 1.85
C THR A 742 -7.40 27.71 2.05
N LEU A 743 -6.65 27.30 1.02
CA LEU A 743 -5.20 27.10 1.05
C LEU A 743 -4.45 28.42 1.27
N VAL A 744 -3.65 28.47 2.34
CA VAL A 744 -2.79 29.62 2.67
C VAL A 744 -1.36 29.35 2.23
N GLN A 745 -0.77 30.28 1.47
CA GLN A 745 0.65 30.26 1.10
C GLN A 745 1.36 31.44 1.76
N LEU A 746 2.38 31.18 2.58
CA LEU A 746 3.10 32.22 3.31
C LEU A 746 4.38 32.63 2.58
N MET A 747 4.70 33.92 2.58
CA MET A 747 6.00 34.37 2.09
C MET A 747 7.13 33.86 3.00
N PRO A 748 8.26 33.40 2.44
CA PRO A 748 9.41 33.01 3.24
C PRO A 748 9.95 34.22 4.01
N LEU A 749 10.31 34.00 5.27
CA LEU A 749 10.88 35.03 6.15
C LEU A 749 12.22 35.58 5.66
N SER A 750 12.91 34.82 4.78
CA SER A 750 14.09 35.31 4.07
C SER A 750 13.76 36.44 3.08
N SER A 751 12.50 36.82 2.92
CA SER A 751 12.08 37.99 2.14
C SER A 751 12.67 39.31 2.65
N ALA A 752 13.15 39.37 3.90
CA ALA A 752 13.96 40.49 4.38
C ALA A 752 15.29 40.65 3.61
N PHE A 753 15.75 39.62 2.90
CA PHE A 753 16.94 39.61 2.04
C PHE A 753 16.60 39.57 0.54
N LEU A 754 15.32 39.41 0.17
CA LEU A 754 14.89 39.48 -1.22
C LEU A 754 14.70 40.95 -1.61
N SER A 755 15.14 41.31 -2.80
CA SER A 755 14.79 42.59 -3.39
C SER A 755 13.26 42.70 -3.54
N ALA A 756 12.75 43.94 -3.59
CA ALA A 756 11.34 44.18 -3.87
C ALA A 756 10.88 43.48 -5.17
N THR A 757 11.77 43.39 -6.16
CA THR A 757 11.54 42.70 -7.43
C THR A 757 11.41 41.19 -7.26
N GLU A 758 12.28 40.55 -6.47
CA GLU A 758 12.21 39.10 -6.19
C GLU A 758 10.99 38.72 -5.35
N THR A 759 10.61 39.58 -4.41
CA THR A 759 9.39 39.41 -3.61
C THR A 759 8.14 39.48 -4.47
N ILE A 760 8.05 40.47 -5.37
CA ILE A 760 6.94 40.58 -6.34
C ILE A 760 6.92 39.39 -7.29
N MET A 761 8.10 38.93 -7.74
CA MET A 761 8.21 37.76 -8.61
C MET A 761 7.67 36.51 -7.91
N LEU A 762 8.12 36.21 -6.69
CA LEU A 762 7.70 35.03 -5.94
C LEU A 762 6.19 35.03 -5.62
N LEU A 763 5.64 36.17 -5.20
CA LEU A 763 4.20 36.34 -4.97
C LEU A 763 3.39 36.03 -6.24
N ARG A 764 3.83 36.60 -7.37
CA ARG A 764 3.15 36.40 -8.65
C ARG A 764 3.29 34.97 -9.15
N THR A 765 4.46 34.35 -9.05
CA THR A 765 4.67 32.93 -9.39
C THR A 765 3.73 32.03 -8.56
N SER A 766 3.63 32.27 -7.26
CA SER A 766 2.73 31.54 -6.37
C SER A 766 1.25 31.69 -6.76
N SER A 767 0.81 32.91 -7.10
CA SER A 767 -0.55 33.15 -7.60
C SER A 767 -0.81 32.48 -8.95
N LEU A 768 0.18 32.44 -9.85
CA LEU A 768 0.07 31.76 -11.15
C LEU A 768 -0.12 30.25 -10.98
N ILE A 769 0.67 29.60 -10.11
CA ILE A 769 0.59 28.15 -9.87
C ILE A 769 -0.74 27.80 -9.19
N HIS A 770 -1.19 28.57 -8.20
CA HIS A 770 -2.47 28.34 -7.53
C HIS A 770 -3.66 28.51 -8.47
N THR A 771 -3.67 29.58 -9.28
CA THR A 771 -4.73 29.83 -10.27
C THR A 771 -4.75 28.74 -11.35
N ALA A 772 -3.58 28.30 -11.81
CA ALA A 772 -3.47 27.20 -12.78
C ALA A 772 -3.98 25.89 -12.18
N THR A 773 -3.75 25.64 -10.89
CA THR A 773 -4.29 24.48 -10.19
C THR A 773 -5.82 24.49 -10.14
N LYS A 774 -6.45 25.66 -9.95
CA LYS A 774 -7.92 25.79 -10.05
C LYS A 774 -8.41 25.50 -11.47
N ILE A 775 -7.76 26.05 -12.50
CA ILE A 775 -8.10 25.76 -13.91
C ILE A 775 -7.97 24.24 -14.17
N TYR A 776 -6.88 23.62 -13.73
CA TYR A 776 -6.64 22.18 -13.87
C TYR A 776 -7.72 21.35 -13.16
N PHE A 777 -8.07 21.68 -11.92
CA PHE A 777 -9.15 21.01 -11.18
C PHE A 777 -10.49 21.07 -11.94
N TYR A 778 -10.94 22.26 -12.31
CA TYR A 778 -12.26 22.43 -12.95
C TYR A 778 -12.31 21.80 -14.34
N THR A 779 -11.24 21.88 -15.12
CA THR A 779 -11.22 21.36 -16.48
C THR A 779 -10.97 19.86 -16.51
N ALA A 780 -10.05 19.35 -15.69
CA ALA A 780 -9.74 17.94 -15.64
C ALA A 780 -10.83 17.17 -14.90
N LEU A 781 -11.24 17.56 -13.69
CA LEU A 781 -12.15 16.78 -12.85
C LEU A 781 -13.63 17.20 -12.93
N GLN A 782 -13.93 18.47 -13.16
CA GLN A 782 -15.33 18.96 -13.31
C GLN A 782 -15.77 19.15 -14.77
N SER A 783 -14.91 18.85 -15.75
CA SER A 783 -15.21 18.96 -17.19
C SER A 783 -15.63 20.37 -17.64
N ALA A 784 -15.10 21.41 -17.00
CA ALA A 784 -15.29 22.79 -17.44
C ALA A 784 -14.66 23.03 -18.83
N MET A 785 -15.34 23.84 -19.65
CA MET A 785 -14.93 24.18 -21.01
C MET A 785 -14.25 25.56 -21.05
N PRO A 786 -13.48 25.90 -22.10
CA PRO A 786 -12.81 27.21 -22.21
C PRO A 786 -13.74 28.42 -22.02
N LEU A 787 -14.97 28.35 -22.53
CA LEU A 787 -15.99 29.40 -22.45
C LEU A 787 -16.84 29.34 -21.17
N THR A 788 -16.51 28.48 -20.20
CA THR A 788 -17.18 28.49 -18.89
C THR A 788 -16.82 29.79 -18.17
N PRO A 789 -17.79 30.58 -17.65
CA PRO A 789 -17.52 31.91 -17.09
C PRO A 789 -16.46 31.95 -15.99
N LEU A 790 -16.34 30.88 -15.18
CA LEU A 790 -15.30 30.74 -14.17
C LEU A 790 -13.91 30.58 -14.81
N ILE A 791 -13.79 29.76 -15.86
CA ILE A 791 -12.53 29.54 -16.60
C ILE A 791 -12.11 30.83 -17.29
N GLU A 792 -13.03 31.55 -17.94
CA GLU A 792 -12.71 32.85 -18.55
C GLU A 792 -12.19 33.86 -17.53
N LYS A 793 -12.79 33.93 -16.33
CA LYS A 793 -12.31 34.79 -15.24
C LYS A 793 -10.90 34.40 -14.78
N LEU A 794 -10.65 33.11 -14.58
CA LEU A 794 -9.33 32.60 -14.14
C LEU A 794 -8.26 32.85 -15.22
N VAL A 795 -8.58 32.64 -16.50
CA VAL A 795 -7.68 32.92 -17.64
C VAL A 795 -7.34 34.41 -17.74
N ARG A 796 -8.33 35.31 -17.62
CA ARG A 796 -8.09 36.76 -17.64
C ARG A 796 -7.21 37.20 -16.46
N TYR A 797 -7.40 36.59 -15.29
CA TYR A 797 -6.54 36.83 -14.13
C TYR A 797 -5.09 36.35 -14.36
N GLN A 798 -4.89 35.17 -14.94
CA GLN A 798 -3.57 34.68 -15.35
C GLN A 798 -2.88 35.64 -16.33
N ILE A 799 -3.57 36.08 -17.39
CA ILE A 799 -3.03 37.03 -18.38
C ILE A 799 -2.59 38.32 -17.70
N LYS A 800 -3.38 38.84 -16.74
CA LYS A 800 -3.04 40.04 -15.97
C LYS A 800 -1.76 39.87 -15.14
N ILE A 801 -1.58 38.73 -14.47
CA ILE A 801 -0.37 38.48 -13.68
C ILE A 801 0.85 38.30 -14.59
N ILE A 802 0.73 37.49 -15.65
CA ILE A 802 1.82 37.22 -16.61
C ILE A 802 2.27 38.52 -17.30
N SER A 803 1.33 39.37 -17.70
CA SER A 803 1.64 40.69 -18.32
C SER A 803 2.40 41.62 -17.38
N GLY A 804 2.26 41.43 -16.07
CA GLY A 804 2.99 42.20 -15.08
C GLY A 804 4.43 41.71 -14.86
N LEU A 805 4.76 40.46 -15.22
CA LEU A 805 6.06 39.87 -14.91
C LEU A 805 7.15 40.37 -15.87
N PRO A 806 8.27 40.93 -15.33
CA PRO A 806 9.36 41.41 -16.17
C PRO A 806 10.04 40.26 -16.92
N ASP A 807 10.32 39.15 -16.22
CA ASP A 807 10.95 37.95 -16.77
C ASP A 807 10.14 36.69 -16.44
N LEU A 808 10.24 35.69 -17.31
CA LEU A 808 9.70 34.35 -17.08
C LEU A 808 10.84 33.38 -16.74
N ARG A 809 10.51 32.35 -15.95
CA ARG A 809 11.43 31.31 -15.45
C ARG A 809 10.79 29.94 -15.60
N SER A 810 11.59 28.86 -15.51
CA SER A 810 11.12 27.46 -15.59
C SER A 810 9.90 27.17 -14.71
N ALA A 811 9.86 27.70 -13.48
CA ALA A 811 8.73 27.54 -12.55
C ALA A 811 7.36 28.04 -13.09
N HIS A 812 7.36 28.87 -14.14
CA HIS A 812 6.14 29.37 -14.77
C HIS A 812 5.63 28.46 -15.91
N LEU A 813 6.42 27.49 -16.37
CA LEU A 813 6.09 26.67 -17.53
C LEU A 813 4.78 25.92 -17.34
N TRP A 814 4.60 25.26 -16.19
CA TRP A 814 3.38 24.49 -15.90
C TRP A 814 2.13 25.37 -15.85
N SER A 815 2.20 26.53 -15.17
CA SER A 815 1.03 27.42 -15.04
C SER A 815 0.64 28.07 -16.37
N ILE A 816 1.63 28.42 -17.21
CA ILE A 816 1.43 28.92 -18.57
C ILE A 816 0.86 27.83 -19.46
N PHE A 817 1.39 26.61 -19.40
CA PHE A 817 0.89 25.46 -20.15
C PHE A 817 -0.58 25.15 -19.85
N VAL A 818 -0.93 24.96 -18.57
CA VAL A 818 -2.30 24.65 -18.15
C VAL A 818 -3.28 25.74 -18.59
N THR A 819 -2.89 27.02 -18.46
CA THR A 819 -3.76 28.14 -18.84
C THR A 819 -3.93 28.24 -20.36
N ALA A 820 -2.85 28.07 -21.12
CA ALA A 820 -2.87 28.18 -22.59
C ALA A 820 -3.76 27.11 -23.24
N LEU A 821 -3.91 25.93 -22.63
CA LEU A 821 -4.81 24.88 -23.13
C LEU A 821 -6.29 25.30 -23.18
N TYR A 822 -6.68 26.34 -22.43
CA TYR A 822 -8.06 26.78 -22.25
C TYR A 822 -8.31 28.24 -22.68
N VAL A 823 -7.48 28.79 -23.56
CA VAL A 823 -7.76 30.07 -24.24
C VAL A 823 -8.44 29.87 -25.59
N GLU A 824 -9.43 30.71 -25.89
CA GLU A 824 -10.24 30.60 -27.11
C GLU A 824 -10.03 31.76 -28.09
N TYR A 825 -9.79 32.97 -27.60
CA TYR A 825 -9.63 34.16 -28.45
C TYR A 825 -8.24 34.21 -29.09
N ASP A 826 -8.17 34.57 -30.37
CA ASP A 826 -6.91 34.64 -31.12
C ASP A 826 -5.88 35.59 -30.50
N GLU A 827 -6.34 36.72 -29.92
CA GLU A 827 -5.48 37.66 -29.20
C GLU A 827 -4.79 37.00 -27.99
N ASP A 828 -5.51 36.14 -27.27
CA ASP A 828 -4.99 35.41 -26.11
C ASP A 828 -4.06 34.27 -26.56
N ARG A 829 -4.38 33.57 -27.65
CA ARG A 829 -3.50 32.55 -28.25
C ARG A 829 -2.15 33.16 -28.65
N ILE A 830 -2.18 34.31 -29.35
CA ILE A 830 -0.98 35.08 -29.72
C ILE A 830 -0.22 35.51 -28.47
N PHE A 831 -0.92 35.96 -27.42
CA PHE A 831 -0.29 36.31 -26.15
C PHE A 831 0.49 35.15 -25.55
N PHE A 832 -0.10 33.96 -25.44
CA PHE A 832 0.53 32.77 -24.85
C PHE A 832 1.67 32.22 -25.71
N LEU A 833 1.57 32.25 -27.04
CA LEU A 833 2.68 31.87 -27.92
C LEU A 833 3.92 32.74 -27.69
N ARG A 834 3.73 34.06 -27.53
CA ARG A 834 4.82 34.97 -27.16
C ARG A 834 5.40 34.67 -25.77
N GLN A 835 4.61 34.11 -24.85
CA GLN A 835 5.13 33.74 -23.52
C GLN A 835 5.97 32.45 -23.58
N PHE A 836 5.61 31.48 -24.44
CA PHE A 836 6.44 30.32 -24.70
C PHE A 836 7.78 30.72 -25.32
N GLU A 837 7.79 31.67 -26.26
CA GLU A 837 9.02 32.24 -26.83
C GLU A 837 9.88 32.92 -25.75
N ARG A 838 9.28 33.75 -24.90
CA ARG A 838 9.98 34.35 -23.73
C ARG A 838 10.54 33.31 -22.76
N LEU A 839 9.86 32.17 -22.57
CA LEU A 839 10.35 31.07 -21.72
C LEU A 839 11.50 30.30 -22.38
N GLU A 840 11.43 30.06 -23.69
CA GLU A 840 12.50 29.43 -24.47
C GLU A 840 13.78 30.27 -24.46
N GLU A 841 13.65 31.60 -24.49
CA GLU A 841 14.78 32.54 -24.41
C GLU A 841 15.39 32.64 -22.99
N ALA A 842 14.59 32.43 -21.94
CA ALA A 842 15.00 32.66 -20.55
C ALA A 842 15.34 31.40 -19.72
N SER A 843 15.04 30.18 -20.21
CA SER A 843 15.09 28.94 -19.43
C SER A 843 16.16 27.95 -19.91
N ALA A 844 16.81 27.23 -18.99
CA ALA A 844 17.65 26.06 -19.29
C ALA A 844 16.86 24.85 -19.84
N ALA A 845 15.52 24.93 -19.85
CA ALA A 845 14.59 23.87 -20.23
C ALA A 845 13.97 24.06 -21.64
N VAL A 846 14.73 24.63 -22.59
CA VAL A 846 14.29 24.95 -23.97
C VAL A 846 13.51 23.79 -24.64
N GLY A 847 13.99 22.56 -24.49
CA GLY A 847 13.33 21.37 -25.07
C GLY A 847 11.96 21.06 -24.47
N GLN A 848 11.75 21.30 -23.17
CA GLN A 848 10.48 21.08 -22.50
C GLN A 848 9.46 22.17 -22.87
N THR A 849 9.90 23.42 -22.99
CA THR A 849 9.05 24.54 -23.40
C THR A 849 8.56 24.39 -24.84
N ALA A 850 9.45 24.00 -25.77
CA ALA A 850 9.06 23.73 -27.15
C ALA A 850 8.06 22.57 -27.27
N THR A 851 8.26 21.52 -26.47
CA THR A 851 7.32 20.38 -26.42
C THR A 851 5.95 20.79 -25.88
N ALA A 852 5.92 21.57 -24.79
CA ALA A 852 4.70 22.10 -24.20
C ALA A 852 3.93 23.00 -25.19
N ARG A 853 4.64 23.90 -25.91
CA ARG A 853 4.07 24.74 -26.97
C ARG A 853 3.44 23.89 -28.08
N ALA A 854 4.15 22.88 -28.56
CA ALA A 854 3.67 22.01 -29.64
C ALA A 854 2.37 21.27 -29.25
N VAL A 855 2.25 20.84 -27.99
CA VAL A 855 1.01 20.24 -27.48
C VAL A 855 -0.12 21.26 -27.47
N VAL A 856 0.10 22.46 -26.94
CA VAL A 856 -0.91 23.53 -26.90
C VAL A 856 -1.41 23.88 -28.31
N GLU A 857 -0.50 24.10 -29.26
CA GLU A 857 -0.86 24.39 -30.66
C GLU A 857 -1.66 23.25 -31.29
N THR A 858 -1.32 22.00 -30.98
CA THR A 858 -2.07 20.85 -31.51
C THR A 858 -3.45 20.72 -30.89
N VAL A 859 -3.59 21.02 -29.59
CA VAL A 859 -4.88 21.05 -28.90
C VAL A 859 -5.78 22.14 -29.49
N TRP A 860 -5.27 23.35 -29.73
CA TRP A 860 -6.01 24.41 -30.41
C TRP A 860 -6.45 24.00 -31.82
N LYS A 861 -5.54 23.45 -32.64
CA LYS A 861 -5.85 22.96 -33.98
C LYS A 861 -6.96 21.89 -33.96
N ARG A 862 -6.88 20.93 -33.04
CA ARG A 862 -7.91 19.88 -32.90
C ARG A 862 -9.25 20.46 -32.47
N ARG A 863 -9.26 21.41 -31.52
CA ARG A 863 -10.48 22.08 -31.05
C ARG A 863 -11.15 22.87 -32.19
N ASP A 864 -10.37 23.62 -32.97
CA ASP A 864 -10.88 24.41 -34.11
C ASP A 864 -11.44 23.51 -35.23
N LEU A 865 -10.82 22.36 -35.48
CA LEU A 865 -11.31 21.37 -36.46
C LEU A 865 -12.63 20.73 -36.03
N GLU A 866 -12.86 20.50 -34.73
CA GLU A 866 -14.08 19.88 -34.24
C GLU A 866 -15.32 20.79 -34.33
N VAL A 867 -15.13 22.12 -34.26
CA VAL A 867 -16.19 23.12 -34.45
C VAL A 867 -16.76 23.09 -35.88
N SER A 868 -16.00 22.57 -36.87
CA SER A 868 -16.40 22.54 -38.29
C SER A 868 -17.23 21.33 -38.72
N THR A 869 -17.47 20.36 -37.83
CA THR A 869 -18.35 19.21 -38.09
C THR A 869 -19.68 19.34 -37.33
N PRO A 870 -20.84 19.48 -38.00
CA PRO A 870 -22.12 19.52 -37.31
C PRO A 870 -22.42 18.11 -36.77
N THR A 871 -22.30 17.93 -35.46
CA THR A 871 -22.61 16.66 -34.81
C THR A 871 -24.11 16.52 -34.59
N SER A 872 -24.76 15.80 -35.49
CA SER A 872 -26.05 15.16 -35.25
C SER A 872 -25.87 14.01 -34.24
N ASN A 873 -25.99 14.30 -32.95
CA ASN A 873 -26.53 13.44 -31.87
C ASN A 873 -26.02 13.90 -30.51
N GLY A 874 -26.92 14.40 -29.66
CA GLY A 874 -26.68 14.69 -28.25
C GLY A 874 -26.47 13.41 -27.42
N GLY A 875 -25.31 12.77 -27.59
CA GLY A 875 -24.94 11.55 -26.87
C GLY A 875 -24.20 11.84 -25.56
N LYS A 876 -24.81 11.43 -24.44
CA LYS A 876 -24.08 11.06 -23.22
C LYS A 876 -22.99 10.05 -23.59
N GLY A 877 -21.71 10.43 -23.54
CA GLY A 877 -20.62 9.50 -23.82
C GLY A 877 -19.26 10.07 -24.26
N ARG A 878 -19.03 11.38 -24.31
CA ARG A 878 -17.66 11.91 -24.50
C ARG A 878 -17.12 12.43 -23.16
N GLY A 879 -15.96 11.90 -22.73
CA GLY A 879 -15.22 12.35 -21.54
C GLY A 879 -14.75 13.80 -21.63
N SER A 880 -14.07 14.32 -20.60
CA SER A 880 -13.72 15.74 -20.54
C SER A 880 -12.75 16.15 -21.66
N ASP A 881 -12.73 17.43 -22.03
CA ASP A 881 -11.79 17.95 -23.03
C ASP A 881 -10.32 17.67 -22.63
N TRP A 882 -10.03 17.69 -21.33
CA TRP A 882 -8.74 17.27 -20.78
C TRP A 882 -8.42 15.80 -21.11
N GLU A 883 -9.34 14.88 -20.84
CA GLU A 883 -9.15 13.44 -21.09
C GLU A 883 -8.99 13.11 -22.58
N ARG A 884 -9.68 13.88 -23.43
CA ARG A 884 -9.81 13.58 -24.86
C ARG A 884 -8.74 14.22 -25.71
N LEU A 885 -8.39 15.48 -25.42
CA LEU A 885 -7.49 16.28 -26.27
C LEU A 885 -6.12 16.48 -25.63
N VAL A 886 -6.05 16.60 -24.29
CA VAL A 886 -4.82 17.00 -23.59
C VAL A 886 -4.04 15.78 -23.09
N LYS A 887 -4.66 14.92 -22.28
CA LYS A 887 -4.02 13.78 -21.61
C LYS A 887 -3.22 12.87 -22.57
N PRO A 888 -3.74 12.44 -23.73
CA PRO A 888 -3.00 11.55 -24.65
C PRO A 888 -1.75 12.20 -25.25
N MET A 889 -1.64 13.53 -25.20
CA MET A 889 -0.55 14.30 -25.80
C MET A 889 0.43 14.83 -24.76
N SER A 890 0.05 14.85 -23.49
CA SER A 890 0.87 15.33 -22.37
C SER A 890 1.48 14.20 -21.53
N GLU A 891 1.15 12.93 -21.80
CA GLU A 891 1.74 11.77 -21.13
C GLU A 891 3.27 11.71 -21.35
N GLY A 892 4.04 11.81 -20.26
CA GLY A 892 5.51 11.78 -20.30
C GLY A 892 6.20 13.14 -20.36
N ILE A 893 5.47 14.26 -20.39
CA ILE A 893 6.08 15.60 -20.33
C ILE A 893 6.36 15.98 -18.88
N SER A 894 7.65 16.14 -18.54
CA SER A 894 8.08 16.77 -17.28
C SER A 894 7.91 18.29 -17.41
N LEU A 895 6.94 18.84 -16.70
CA LEU A 895 6.59 20.27 -16.67
C LEU A 895 6.95 20.96 -15.35
N ALA A 896 7.54 20.20 -14.41
CA ALA A 896 7.90 20.64 -13.06
C ALA A 896 9.41 20.80 -12.90
#